data_AF-A0A512DB13-F1
#
_entry.id   AF-A0A512DB13-F1
#
_cell.length_a   1.000
_cell.length_b   1.000
_cell.length_c   1.000
_cell.angle_alpha   90.00
_cell.angle_beta   90.00
_cell.angle_gamma   90.00
#
_symmetry.space_group_name_H-M   'P 1'
#
loop_
_entity.id
_entity.type
_entity.pdbx_description
1 polymer ?
#
loop_
_entity_poly.entity_id
_entity_poly.type
_entity_poly.pdbx_seq_one_letter_code
_entity_poly.pdbx_strand_id
1 'polypeptide(L)'
;MTTTARPADAAAPGQAARPERVTRALVRDVELPGGAGTLALVTLDNGLDHTKPTTLGPAGLAGLREALLGLQARAARGELAAVAVTGKPVYLAAGADLTATATMTDARDARALAELGHATFRLLGEMDVPTFAYVNGVALGGGLELALGCTYRTVSAAVTALALPETFLGLVPGWGGCYLLPRLVGVQRALELIVTRPLANNRMTTAAEALELGLVDAVLEPADFLEQSIVWTADVLAGHLVVPRAPLDDEATWDAAVAGARRRLDARLHGARQAPYRALELVAAARTADRDTAFAAEDDVLTELIMSDELRAGLYAFDLTTRRARKPAGAPAEELAVPVRSVGIVGAGLMAGQLAVLVARRLRVPVALRDLDDERVAAGLAGIRTLVDGMAAKGRISPSEANRILASVTVSTDLHALAGADLVVEAVTEVLAVKQRVFAELEDVVAERAVLATNTSALSVAQMSAHLRHPERVVGLHFFNPVAQMPLVEVVRTPASGDEAVATAFAVAKALGKTAVGVADRPGFVVNRLLLRMLAEVAAAVEGGTPVTVADVALRPLGLPMGPFALIQLVGLPVALHVLGSLHEDLGDRYPLSPGLDRLAREGRRVVPEPDGRGAEHGVDPAIQDVFGEPGPPGALDGAGVLDAVLAGLTEEVGLMLDEGVVGSADQIDLAMILGAGWPLHLGGLTPYLDRSGYSQRVLGRRLLAPGVADVPR
;
A
#
# COMPACT_ATOMS: atom_id res chain seq x y z
N MET A 1 -25.32 -19.84 -54.47
CA MET A 1 -25.65 -18.44 -54.20
C MET A 1 -26.14 -18.36 -52.75
N THR A 2 -25.29 -18.58 -51.75
CA THR A 2 -24.46 -17.56 -51.05
C THR A 2 -25.19 -16.24 -50.83
N THR A 3 -25.63 -15.94 -49.61
CA THR A 3 -24.98 -14.88 -48.80
C THR A 3 -25.31 -15.05 -47.31
N THR A 4 -24.27 -15.27 -46.53
CA THR A 4 -24.19 -15.10 -45.08
C THR A 4 -23.84 -13.64 -44.77
N ALA A 5 -24.41 -13.06 -43.71
CA ALA A 5 -23.90 -11.84 -43.08
C ALA A 5 -24.00 -11.96 -41.55
N ARG A 6 -22.86 -11.74 -40.89
CA ARG A 6 -22.58 -11.87 -39.44
C ARG A 6 -23.20 -10.71 -38.63
N PRO A 7 -23.44 -10.89 -37.32
CA PRO A 7 -23.37 -9.77 -36.38
C PRO A 7 -21.90 -9.53 -36.00
N ALA A 8 -21.51 -8.25 -35.98
CA ALA A 8 -20.20 -7.82 -35.52
C ALA A 8 -20.19 -7.78 -33.99
N ASP A 9 -19.38 -8.65 -33.36
CA ASP A 9 -18.92 -8.46 -31.99
C ASP A 9 -18.06 -7.19 -31.94
N ALA A 10 -18.63 -6.11 -31.39
CA ALA A 10 -17.86 -4.96 -30.97
C ALA A 10 -17.24 -5.29 -29.61
N ALA A 11 -15.98 -5.76 -29.63
CA ALA A 11 -15.17 -5.89 -28.43
C ALA A 11 -15.09 -4.54 -27.69
N ALA A 12 -15.34 -4.57 -26.38
CA ALA A 12 -15.28 -3.39 -25.51
C ALA A 12 -13.86 -2.79 -25.48
N PRO A 13 -13.70 -1.45 -25.46
CA PRO A 13 -12.40 -0.82 -25.31
C PRO A 13 -11.98 -0.88 -23.83
N GLY A 14 -11.13 -1.84 -23.46
CA GLY A 14 -10.64 -2.00 -22.09
C GLY A 14 -9.25 -2.62 -22.01
N GLN A 15 -8.21 -1.77 -22.08
CA GLN A 15 -6.80 -2.01 -21.79
C GLN A 15 -6.12 -3.20 -22.50
N ALA A 16 -5.68 -2.99 -23.74
CA ALA A 16 -4.54 -3.75 -24.24
C ALA A 16 -3.37 -3.56 -23.26
N ALA A 17 -2.83 -4.66 -22.72
CA ALA A 17 -1.63 -4.59 -21.89
C ALA A 17 -0.56 -3.81 -22.65
N ARG A 18 0.13 -2.89 -21.95
CA ARG A 18 1.28 -2.22 -22.55
C ARG A 18 2.27 -3.30 -23.02
N PRO A 19 2.94 -3.12 -24.17
CA PRO A 19 3.99 -4.04 -24.57
C PRO A 19 5.08 -4.10 -23.49
N GLU A 20 5.73 -5.26 -23.37
CA GLU A 20 6.85 -5.48 -22.46
C GLU A 20 7.91 -4.39 -22.67
N ARG A 21 8.44 -3.85 -21.56
CA ARG A 21 9.64 -3.02 -21.62
C ARG A 21 10.85 -3.94 -21.62
N VAL A 22 11.25 -4.34 -22.81
CA VAL A 22 12.32 -5.33 -23.01
C VAL A 22 13.64 -4.80 -22.47
N THR A 23 14.13 -5.43 -21.41
CA THR A 23 15.48 -5.23 -20.87
C THR A 23 16.49 -5.97 -21.73
N ARG A 24 17.57 -5.30 -22.12
CA ARG A 24 18.68 -5.88 -22.89
C ARG A 24 19.84 -6.19 -21.95
N ALA A 25 20.49 -7.33 -22.18
CA ALA A 25 21.73 -7.70 -21.53
C ALA A 25 22.93 -7.28 -22.40
N LEU A 26 23.53 -6.12 -22.09
CA LEU A 26 24.65 -5.57 -22.84
C LEU A 26 25.97 -6.12 -22.29
N VAL A 27 26.70 -6.89 -23.07
CA VAL A 27 27.95 -7.54 -22.63
C VAL A 27 29.15 -6.70 -23.05
N ARG A 28 30.07 -6.44 -22.11
CA ARG A 28 31.36 -5.80 -22.36
C ARG A 28 32.47 -6.55 -21.63
N ASP A 29 33.56 -6.82 -22.34
CA ASP A 29 34.78 -7.35 -21.73
C ASP A 29 35.55 -6.22 -21.01
N VAL A 30 36.01 -6.50 -19.79
CA VAL A 30 36.76 -5.59 -18.94
C VAL A 30 38.00 -6.32 -18.44
N GLU A 31 39.17 -5.75 -18.67
CA GLU A 31 40.43 -6.28 -18.12
C GLU A 31 40.49 -5.99 -16.63
N LEU A 32 40.62 -7.05 -15.82
CA LEU A 32 40.71 -6.92 -14.37
C LEU A 32 42.10 -6.38 -13.96
N PRO A 33 42.16 -5.53 -12.92
CA PRO A 33 43.43 -5.03 -12.42
C PRO A 33 44.33 -6.17 -11.91
N GLY A 34 45.63 -5.90 -11.87
CA GLY A 34 46.61 -6.89 -11.40
C GLY A 34 46.79 -8.10 -12.32
N GLY A 35 46.23 -8.10 -13.53
CA GLY A 35 46.32 -9.22 -14.47
C GLY A 35 45.44 -10.40 -14.08
N ALA A 36 44.35 -10.17 -13.33
CA ALA A 36 43.41 -11.21 -12.90
C ALA A 36 42.52 -11.77 -14.03
N GLY A 37 42.81 -11.42 -15.29
CA GLY A 37 42.13 -11.89 -16.49
C GLY A 37 40.96 -11.02 -16.93
N THR A 38 40.18 -11.51 -17.90
CA THR A 38 39.06 -10.77 -18.48
C THR A 38 37.76 -11.06 -17.74
N LEU A 39 37.06 -10.02 -17.31
CA LEU A 39 35.71 -10.05 -16.77
C LEU A 39 34.71 -9.73 -17.88
N ALA A 40 33.68 -10.56 -18.08
CA ALA A 40 32.53 -10.17 -18.88
C ALA A 40 31.52 -9.43 -18.00
N LEU A 41 31.34 -8.13 -18.22
CA LEU A 41 30.36 -7.29 -17.53
C LEU A 41 29.06 -7.21 -18.34
N VAL A 42 27.97 -7.72 -17.78
CA VAL A 42 26.61 -7.64 -18.29
C VAL A 42 25.91 -6.43 -17.67
N THR A 43 25.49 -5.47 -18.47
CA THR A 43 24.66 -4.33 -18.03
C THR A 43 23.22 -4.52 -18.47
N LEU A 44 22.29 -4.58 -17.50
CA LEU A 44 20.86 -4.64 -17.74
C LEU A 44 20.29 -3.25 -18.01
N ASP A 45 19.83 -3.02 -19.24
CA ASP A 45 19.29 -1.72 -19.66
C ASP A 45 18.09 -1.87 -20.59
N ASN A 46 17.02 -1.14 -20.31
CA ASN A 46 15.82 -1.06 -21.15
C ASN A 46 15.86 0.13 -22.13
N GLY A 47 16.94 0.90 -22.17
CA GLY A 47 17.14 2.05 -23.05
C GLY A 47 16.31 3.28 -22.67
N LEU A 48 15.70 3.29 -21.48
CA LEU A 48 14.85 4.38 -21.00
C LEU A 48 15.49 5.08 -19.78
N ASP A 49 15.02 6.29 -19.47
CA ASP A 49 15.52 7.08 -18.35
C ASP A 49 15.27 6.44 -16.97
N HIS A 50 15.77 7.12 -15.92
CA HIS A 50 15.66 6.70 -14.52
C HIS A 50 14.21 6.67 -13.98
N THR A 51 13.23 7.23 -14.70
CA THR A 51 11.82 7.17 -14.29
C THR A 51 11.15 5.86 -14.73
N LYS A 52 11.81 5.08 -15.59
CA LYS A 52 11.31 3.81 -16.13
C LYS A 52 12.18 2.68 -15.57
N PRO A 53 11.73 1.95 -14.54
CA PRO A 53 12.52 0.87 -13.95
C PRO A 53 12.85 -0.21 -14.98
N THR A 54 14.04 -0.82 -14.83
CA THR A 54 14.41 -2.06 -15.52
C THR A 54 13.58 -3.21 -14.93
N THR A 55 12.87 -3.95 -15.76
CA THR A 55 12.03 -5.10 -15.35
C THR A 55 12.31 -6.30 -16.25
N LEU A 56 12.07 -7.51 -15.74
CA LEU A 56 12.37 -8.76 -16.44
C LEU A 56 11.07 -9.43 -16.88
N GLY A 57 10.65 -9.18 -18.13
CA GLY A 57 9.57 -9.93 -18.77
C GLY A 57 10.11 -11.11 -19.59
N PRO A 58 9.23 -11.84 -20.29
CA PRO A 58 9.62 -13.01 -21.09
C PRO A 58 10.73 -12.72 -22.11
N ALA A 59 10.63 -11.62 -22.86
CA ALA A 59 11.64 -11.27 -23.86
C ALA A 59 12.96 -10.83 -23.21
N GLY A 60 12.90 -10.06 -22.12
CA GLY A 60 14.07 -9.67 -21.35
C GLY A 60 14.82 -10.87 -20.75
N LEU A 61 14.09 -11.85 -20.20
CA LEU A 61 14.65 -13.10 -19.69
C LEU A 61 15.27 -13.95 -20.81
N ALA A 62 14.58 -14.09 -21.95
CA ALA A 62 15.12 -14.81 -23.09
C ALA A 62 16.43 -14.19 -23.60
N GLY A 63 16.48 -12.86 -23.73
CA GLY A 63 17.70 -12.16 -24.13
C GLY A 63 18.83 -12.27 -23.11
N LEU A 64 18.52 -12.20 -21.81
CA LEU A 64 19.50 -12.46 -20.75
C LEU A 64 20.03 -13.89 -20.80
N ARG A 65 19.15 -14.88 -20.99
CA ARG A 65 19.51 -16.29 -21.10
C ARG A 65 20.45 -16.54 -22.27
N GLU A 66 20.14 -15.98 -23.44
CA GLU A 66 21.02 -16.07 -24.62
C GLU A 66 22.41 -15.52 -24.32
N ALA A 67 22.50 -14.34 -23.72
CA ALA A 67 23.77 -13.74 -23.33
C ALA A 67 24.53 -14.64 -22.33
N LEU A 68 23.87 -15.14 -21.29
CA LEU A 68 24.49 -15.99 -20.27
C LEU A 68 24.95 -17.35 -20.82
N LEU A 69 24.21 -17.97 -21.74
CA LEU A 69 24.65 -19.19 -22.43
C LEU A 69 25.91 -18.93 -23.27
N GLY A 70 25.95 -17.79 -23.97
CA GLY A 70 27.15 -17.35 -24.69
C GLY A 70 28.35 -17.19 -23.76
N LEU A 71 28.16 -16.55 -22.60
CA LEU A 71 29.20 -16.36 -21.59
C LEU A 71 29.64 -17.67 -20.95
N GLN A 72 28.72 -18.60 -20.66
CA GLN A 72 29.06 -19.93 -20.15
C GLN A 72 29.95 -20.69 -21.13
N ALA A 73 29.65 -20.62 -22.43
CA ALA A 73 30.48 -21.24 -23.46
C ALA A 73 31.88 -20.59 -23.55
N ARG A 74 32.00 -19.27 -23.35
CA ARG A 74 33.29 -18.57 -23.29
C ARG A 74 34.10 -18.96 -22.05
N ALA A 75 33.45 -19.03 -20.89
CA ALA A 75 34.06 -19.47 -19.64
C ALA A 75 34.61 -20.91 -19.75
N ALA A 76 33.84 -21.84 -20.32
CA ALA A 76 34.26 -23.22 -20.57
C ALA A 76 35.48 -23.34 -21.51
N ARG A 77 35.73 -22.33 -22.36
CA ARG A 77 36.93 -22.23 -23.22
C ARG A 77 38.11 -21.53 -22.53
N GLY A 78 37.96 -21.09 -21.28
CA GLY A 78 38.99 -20.37 -20.53
C GLY A 78 39.21 -18.92 -21.00
N GLU A 79 38.25 -18.33 -21.71
CA GLU A 79 38.35 -16.95 -22.21
C GLU A 79 38.04 -15.90 -21.14
N LEU A 80 37.37 -16.29 -20.05
CA LEU A 80 36.89 -15.40 -19.00
C LEU A 80 37.45 -15.87 -17.67
N ALA A 81 37.80 -14.92 -16.81
CA ALA A 81 38.14 -15.17 -15.41
C ALA A 81 36.93 -15.03 -14.48
N ALA A 82 35.94 -14.24 -14.88
CA ALA A 82 34.70 -14.02 -14.14
C ALA A 82 33.58 -13.47 -15.05
N VAL A 83 32.35 -13.49 -14.54
CA VAL A 83 31.19 -12.79 -15.11
C VAL A 83 30.56 -11.89 -14.06
N ALA A 84 30.23 -10.65 -14.40
CA ALA A 84 29.51 -9.74 -13.51
C ALA A 84 28.21 -9.26 -14.14
N VAL A 85 27.19 -9.02 -13.32
CA VAL A 85 25.94 -8.37 -13.74
C VAL A 85 25.77 -7.07 -12.95
N THR A 86 25.44 -6.00 -13.67
CA THR A 86 25.03 -4.71 -13.11
C THR A 86 23.84 -4.17 -13.90
N GLY A 87 23.24 -3.07 -13.45
CA GLY A 87 22.16 -2.43 -14.20
C GLY A 87 22.49 -1.00 -14.62
N LYS A 88 21.56 -0.40 -15.35
CA LYS A 88 21.58 1.03 -15.67
C LYS A 88 21.55 1.89 -14.38
N PRO A 89 21.83 3.20 -14.44
CA PRO A 89 21.75 4.07 -13.27
C PRO A 89 20.42 3.92 -12.51
N VAL A 90 20.50 3.87 -11.18
CA VAL A 90 19.36 3.75 -10.24
C VAL A 90 18.71 2.37 -10.14
N TYR A 91 18.92 1.45 -11.10
CA TYR A 91 18.29 0.12 -11.08
C TYR A 91 19.25 -0.99 -11.48
N LEU A 92 19.35 -2.03 -10.64
CA LEU A 92 19.75 -3.34 -11.14
C LEU A 92 18.56 -3.93 -11.93
N ALA A 93 17.47 -4.22 -11.21
CA ALA A 93 16.16 -4.59 -11.76
C ALA A 93 15.07 -4.46 -10.68
N ALA A 94 13.91 -3.96 -11.04
CA ALA A 94 12.76 -3.79 -10.15
C ALA A 94 11.84 -5.03 -10.09
N GLY A 95 12.32 -6.18 -10.54
CA GLY A 95 11.61 -7.46 -10.54
C GLY A 95 11.04 -7.87 -11.90
N ALA A 96 10.13 -8.83 -11.87
CA ALA A 96 9.44 -9.33 -13.06
C ALA A 96 8.57 -8.22 -13.70
N ASP A 97 8.40 -8.25 -15.03
CA ASP A 97 7.41 -7.39 -15.69
C ASP A 97 6.00 -7.98 -15.51
N LEU A 98 5.30 -7.50 -14.49
CA LEU A 98 3.97 -8.00 -14.11
C LEU A 98 2.86 -7.61 -15.11
N THR A 99 3.17 -6.90 -16.19
CA THR A 99 2.12 -6.55 -17.17
C THR A 99 1.68 -7.73 -18.02
N ALA A 100 2.59 -8.64 -18.36
CA ALA A 100 2.22 -9.87 -19.03
C ALA A 100 1.44 -10.78 -18.06
N THR A 101 1.93 -10.90 -16.82
CA THR A 101 1.29 -11.76 -15.81
C THR A 101 -0.14 -11.33 -15.51
N ALA A 102 -0.43 -10.03 -15.49
CA ALA A 102 -1.77 -9.47 -15.26
C ALA A 102 -2.82 -9.91 -16.28
N THR A 103 -2.41 -10.28 -17.51
CA THR A 103 -3.31 -10.65 -18.60
C THR A 103 -3.23 -12.11 -19.00
N MET A 104 -2.45 -12.93 -18.28
CA MET A 104 -2.33 -14.36 -18.58
C MET A 104 -3.66 -15.10 -18.32
N THR A 105 -4.02 -16.00 -19.21
CA THR A 105 -5.23 -16.83 -19.07
C THR A 105 -4.94 -18.32 -19.15
N ASP A 106 -3.73 -18.71 -19.56
CA ASP A 106 -3.31 -20.10 -19.70
C ASP A 106 -2.23 -20.45 -18.66
N ALA A 107 -2.49 -21.48 -17.85
CA ALA A 107 -1.53 -21.98 -16.86
C ALA A 107 -0.23 -22.49 -17.50
N ARG A 108 -0.25 -22.93 -18.77
CA ARG A 108 0.95 -23.35 -19.49
C ARG A 108 1.90 -22.20 -19.74
N ASP A 109 1.38 -21.02 -20.05
CA ASP A 109 2.20 -19.82 -20.23
C ASP A 109 2.80 -19.38 -18.88
N ALA A 110 2.00 -19.47 -17.80
CA ALA A 110 2.45 -19.16 -16.44
C ALA A 110 3.61 -20.07 -16.02
N ARG A 111 3.48 -21.37 -16.29
CA ARG A 111 4.53 -22.36 -16.07
C ARG A 111 5.79 -22.06 -16.88
N ALA A 112 5.64 -21.76 -18.17
CA ALA A 112 6.77 -21.45 -19.03
C ALA A 112 7.55 -20.21 -18.55
N LEU A 113 6.86 -19.20 -18.00
CA LEU A 113 7.52 -18.02 -17.42
C LEU A 113 8.28 -18.36 -16.13
N ALA A 114 7.71 -19.18 -15.25
CA ALA A 114 8.36 -19.65 -14.03
C ALA A 114 9.68 -20.38 -14.37
N GLU A 115 9.57 -21.40 -15.23
CA GLU A 115 10.69 -22.23 -15.66
C GLU A 115 11.75 -21.41 -16.39
N LEU A 116 11.35 -20.42 -17.21
CA LEU A 116 12.28 -19.55 -17.92
C LEU A 116 13.15 -18.74 -16.96
N GLY A 117 12.59 -18.21 -15.87
CA GLY A 117 13.36 -17.45 -14.89
C GLY A 117 14.38 -18.32 -14.17
N HIS A 118 13.98 -19.51 -13.67
CA HIS A 118 14.91 -20.48 -13.10
C HIS A 118 15.99 -20.92 -14.09
N ALA A 119 15.60 -21.28 -15.32
CA ALA A 119 16.53 -21.69 -16.37
C ALA A 119 17.53 -20.59 -16.75
N THR A 120 17.16 -19.32 -16.58
CA THR A 120 18.03 -18.18 -16.83
C THR A 120 18.97 -17.92 -15.66
N PHE A 121 18.45 -17.82 -14.43
CA PHE A 121 19.25 -17.42 -13.27
C PHE A 121 20.18 -18.53 -12.77
N ARG A 122 19.81 -19.81 -12.93
CA ARG A 122 20.70 -20.93 -12.56
C ARG A 122 22.04 -20.87 -13.28
N LEU A 123 22.10 -20.31 -14.49
CA LEU A 123 23.35 -20.17 -15.25
C LEU A 123 24.39 -19.36 -14.47
N LEU A 124 23.97 -18.35 -13.70
CA LEU A 124 24.89 -17.55 -12.87
C LEU A 124 25.55 -18.37 -11.77
N GLY A 125 24.88 -19.40 -11.25
CA GLY A 125 25.41 -20.29 -10.21
C GLY A 125 26.11 -21.55 -10.74
N GLU A 126 26.12 -21.75 -12.06
CA GLU A 126 26.60 -22.98 -12.74
C GLU A 126 27.68 -22.70 -13.78
N MET A 127 28.22 -21.48 -13.81
CA MET A 127 29.39 -21.16 -14.63
C MET A 127 30.65 -21.77 -14.04
N ASP A 128 31.59 -22.15 -14.91
CA ASP A 128 32.92 -22.64 -14.52
C ASP A 128 33.82 -21.54 -13.90
N VAL A 129 33.35 -20.30 -13.93
CA VAL A 129 34.02 -19.13 -13.36
C VAL A 129 33.10 -18.45 -12.34
N PRO A 130 33.67 -17.78 -11.30
CA PRO A 130 32.85 -17.08 -10.31
C PRO A 130 32.02 -15.96 -10.93
N THR A 131 30.81 -15.77 -10.40
CA THR A 131 29.89 -14.73 -10.85
C THR A 131 29.65 -13.67 -9.78
N PHE A 132 29.45 -12.43 -10.23
CA PHE A 132 29.35 -11.26 -9.37
C PHE A 132 28.09 -10.45 -9.69
N ALA A 133 27.39 -9.97 -8.67
CA ALA A 133 26.32 -8.98 -8.82
C ALA A 133 26.81 -7.63 -8.27
N TYR A 134 26.89 -6.62 -9.14
CA TYR A 134 27.20 -5.25 -8.77
C TYR A 134 25.89 -4.47 -8.65
N VAL A 135 25.31 -4.49 -7.45
CA VAL A 135 24.01 -3.90 -7.14
C VAL A 135 24.15 -2.37 -7.02
N ASN A 136 24.09 -1.71 -8.16
CA ASN A 136 24.29 -0.26 -8.31
C ASN A 136 23.02 0.56 -8.00
N GLY A 137 21.88 -0.10 -7.82
CA GLY A 137 20.57 0.53 -7.72
C GLY A 137 19.52 -0.40 -7.10
N VAL A 138 18.26 -0.01 -7.24
CA VAL A 138 17.10 -0.77 -6.76
C VAL A 138 17.14 -2.21 -7.30
N ALA A 139 17.01 -3.19 -6.40
CA ALA A 139 16.92 -4.62 -6.72
C ALA A 139 15.73 -5.23 -5.97
N LEU A 140 14.62 -5.45 -6.66
CA LEU A 140 13.38 -5.96 -6.07
C LEU A 140 13.00 -7.29 -6.71
N GLY A 141 12.53 -8.21 -5.89
CA GLY A 141 12.02 -9.50 -6.33
C GLY A 141 12.98 -10.25 -7.22
N GLY A 142 12.54 -10.62 -8.42
CA GLY A 142 13.40 -11.19 -9.46
C GLY A 142 14.72 -10.44 -9.73
N GLY A 143 14.81 -9.13 -9.49
CA GLY A 143 16.06 -8.39 -9.57
C GLY A 143 17.04 -8.67 -8.42
N LEU A 144 16.52 -8.94 -7.21
CA LEU A 144 17.32 -9.44 -6.10
C LEU A 144 17.62 -10.93 -6.26
N GLU A 145 16.69 -11.73 -6.77
CA GLU A 145 16.93 -13.15 -7.08
C GLU A 145 18.02 -13.34 -8.14
N LEU A 146 18.11 -12.43 -9.11
CA LEU A 146 19.24 -12.38 -10.05
C LEU A 146 20.58 -12.22 -9.30
N ALA A 147 20.64 -11.35 -8.30
CA ALA A 147 21.83 -11.19 -7.47
C ALA A 147 22.09 -12.38 -6.53
N LEU A 148 21.04 -13.06 -6.07
CA LEU A 148 21.16 -14.32 -5.30
C LEU A 148 21.71 -15.46 -6.17
N GLY A 149 21.43 -15.46 -7.47
CA GLY A 149 21.99 -16.41 -8.43
C GLY A 149 23.50 -16.28 -8.62
N CYS A 150 24.10 -15.13 -8.32
CA CYS A 150 25.54 -14.92 -8.40
C CYS A 150 26.32 -15.53 -7.21
N THR A 151 27.60 -15.82 -7.39
CA THR A 151 28.50 -16.26 -6.31
C THR A 151 28.74 -15.16 -5.27
N TYR A 152 28.94 -13.93 -5.73
CA TYR A 152 29.29 -12.77 -4.90
C TYR A 152 28.43 -11.53 -5.22
N ARG A 153 28.31 -10.61 -4.26
CA ARG A 153 27.47 -9.41 -4.34
C ARG A 153 28.14 -8.19 -3.70
N THR A 154 28.36 -7.13 -4.48
CA THR A 154 28.66 -5.78 -3.95
C THR A 154 27.43 -4.89 -4.09
N VAL A 155 27.26 -3.91 -3.20
CA VAL A 155 26.14 -2.95 -3.28
C VAL A 155 26.62 -1.52 -3.08
N SER A 156 26.03 -0.59 -3.82
CA SER A 156 26.30 0.83 -3.61
C SER A 156 25.65 1.32 -2.32
N ALA A 157 26.36 2.12 -1.52
CA ALA A 157 25.84 2.72 -0.29
C ALA A 157 24.60 3.61 -0.51
N ALA A 158 24.37 4.07 -1.74
CA ALA A 158 23.18 4.84 -2.13
C ALA A 158 21.92 3.98 -2.29
N VAL A 159 22.03 2.64 -2.31
CA VAL A 159 20.88 1.76 -2.48
C VAL A 159 20.05 1.71 -1.20
N THR A 160 18.80 2.15 -1.32
CA THR A 160 17.84 2.15 -0.20
C THR A 160 16.73 1.11 -0.36
N ALA A 161 16.74 0.32 -1.45
CA ALA A 161 15.64 -0.58 -1.79
C ALA A 161 16.14 -1.93 -2.34
N LEU A 162 16.32 -2.88 -1.43
CA LEU A 162 16.49 -4.30 -1.67
C LEU A 162 15.34 -5.06 -0.98
N ALA A 163 14.59 -5.88 -1.72
CA ALA A 163 13.48 -6.63 -1.13
C ALA A 163 13.03 -7.80 -2.00
N LEU A 164 12.31 -8.75 -1.38
CA LEU A 164 11.50 -9.78 -2.04
C LEU A 164 10.01 -9.49 -1.77
N PRO A 165 9.35 -8.63 -2.59
CA PRO A 165 8.00 -8.14 -2.33
C PRO A 165 6.89 -9.12 -2.76
N GLU A 166 7.23 -10.32 -3.21
CA GLU A 166 6.29 -11.24 -3.87
C GLU A 166 5.11 -11.59 -2.98
N THR A 167 5.35 -11.97 -1.72
CA THR A 167 4.26 -12.33 -0.80
C THR A 167 3.36 -11.15 -0.46
N PHE A 168 3.83 -9.91 -0.61
CA PHE A 168 3.00 -8.71 -0.52
C PHE A 168 2.06 -8.58 -1.73
N LEU A 169 2.49 -9.00 -2.91
CA LEU A 169 1.73 -8.95 -4.18
C LEU A 169 0.84 -10.18 -4.45
N GLY A 170 0.90 -11.22 -3.60
CA GLY A 170 0.17 -12.48 -3.82
C GLY A 170 0.96 -13.53 -4.61
N LEU A 171 2.29 -13.40 -4.65
CA LEU A 171 3.23 -14.34 -5.27
C LEU A 171 4.21 -14.91 -4.23
N VAL A 172 5.10 -15.80 -4.67
CA VAL A 172 6.30 -16.21 -3.93
C VAL A 172 7.55 -15.77 -4.69
N PRO A 173 8.69 -15.55 -4.01
CA PRO A 173 9.99 -15.56 -4.69
C PRO A 173 10.09 -16.88 -5.45
N GLY A 174 10.22 -16.78 -6.77
CA GLY A 174 9.92 -17.89 -7.66
C GLY A 174 10.98 -18.10 -8.73
N TRP A 175 12.16 -17.48 -8.58
CA TRP A 175 13.34 -17.71 -9.42
C TRP A 175 14.56 -18.08 -8.56
N GLY A 176 14.33 -18.85 -7.49
CA GLY A 176 15.33 -19.42 -6.60
C GLY A 176 15.37 -18.78 -5.21
N GLY A 177 14.60 -17.72 -4.95
CA GLY A 177 14.67 -16.95 -3.71
C GLY A 177 14.33 -17.76 -2.46
N CYS A 178 13.34 -18.66 -2.51
CA CYS A 178 12.96 -19.49 -1.36
C CYS A 178 14.01 -20.56 -1.03
N TYR A 179 14.80 -21.00 -2.01
CA TYR A 179 15.88 -21.96 -1.82
C TYR A 179 17.25 -21.31 -1.48
N LEU A 180 17.65 -20.28 -2.21
CA LEU A 180 18.98 -19.67 -2.16
C LEU A 180 19.15 -18.74 -0.96
N LEU A 181 18.14 -17.92 -0.64
CA LEU A 181 18.24 -16.96 0.44
C LEU A 181 18.48 -17.58 1.82
N PRO A 182 17.73 -18.61 2.27
CA PRO A 182 17.99 -19.20 3.60
C PRO A 182 19.35 -19.89 3.70
N ARG A 183 19.96 -20.29 2.58
CA ARG A 183 21.34 -20.80 2.54
C ARG A 183 22.39 -19.70 2.63
N LEU A 184 22.03 -18.47 2.23
CA LEU A 184 22.93 -17.32 2.25
C LEU A 184 22.91 -16.61 3.60
N VAL A 185 21.72 -16.35 4.14
CA VAL A 185 21.54 -15.50 5.34
C VAL A 185 21.03 -16.26 6.56
N GLY A 186 20.79 -17.56 6.45
CA GLY A 186 20.11 -18.36 7.47
C GLY A 186 18.58 -18.23 7.40
N VAL A 187 17.89 -19.26 7.88
CA VAL A 187 16.43 -19.43 7.73
C VAL A 187 15.61 -18.33 8.41
N GLN A 188 16.05 -17.86 9.58
CA GLN A 188 15.33 -16.81 10.30
C GLN A 188 15.35 -15.47 9.55
N ARG A 189 16.51 -15.07 9.03
CA ARG A 189 16.65 -13.83 8.24
C ARG A 189 15.97 -13.95 6.88
N ALA A 190 15.99 -15.13 6.27
CA ALA A 190 15.26 -15.37 5.03
C ALA A 190 13.74 -15.23 5.23
N LEU A 191 13.17 -15.81 6.29
CA LEU A 191 11.75 -15.64 6.62
C LEU A 191 11.41 -14.19 7.01
N GLU A 192 12.35 -13.43 7.58
CA GLU A 192 12.17 -12.00 7.76
C GLU A 192 12.00 -11.28 6.41
N LEU A 193 12.89 -11.54 5.44
CA LEU A 193 12.91 -10.90 4.12
C LEU A 193 11.77 -11.35 3.19
N ILE A 194 11.39 -12.64 3.21
CA ILE A 194 10.39 -13.24 2.32
C ILE A 194 8.96 -13.05 2.85
N VAL A 195 8.76 -12.99 4.17
CA VAL A 195 7.43 -13.02 4.78
C VAL A 195 7.19 -11.78 5.65
N THR A 196 8.07 -11.53 6.63
CA THR A 196 7.79 -10.55 7.68
C THR A 196 7.82 -9.12 7.16
N ARG A 197 8.84 -8.74 6.37
CA ARG A 197 8.96 -7.41 5.76
C ARG A 197 7.88 -7.14 4.70
N PRO A 198 7.55 -8.07 3.79
CA PRO A 198 6.39 -7.95 2.90
C PRO A 198 5.08 -7.69 3.64
N LEU A 199 4.79 -8.42 4.73
CA LEU A 199 3.60 -8.19 5.56
C LEU A 199 3.64 -6.86 6.34
N ALA A 200 4.82 -6.34 6.62
CA ALA A 200 5.02 -5.02 7.24
C ALA A 200 5.00 -3.88 6.20
N ASN A 201 3.99 -3.87 5.32
CA ASN A 201 3.83 -2.90 4.23
C ASN A 201 5.04 -2.84 3.30
N ASN A 202 5.55 -4.01 2.91
CA ASN A 202 6.69 -4.15 2.01
C ASN A 202 7.93 -3.34 2.46
N ARG A 203 8.36 -3.52 3.71
CA ARG A 203 9.53 -2.82 4.26
C ARG A 203 10.79 -3.13 3.42
N MET A 204 11.39 -2.08 2.87
CA MET A 204 12.62 -2.16 2.07
C MET A 204 13.86 -2.35 2.95
N THR A 205 14.89 -2.98 2.38
CA THR A 205 16.21 -3.16 3.00
C THR A 205 17.22 -2.19 2.39
N THR A 206 17.97 -1.47 3.22
CA THR A 206 19.04 -0.57 2.76
C THR A 206 20.35 -1.33 2.52
N ALA A 207 21.32 -0.70 1.86
CA ALA A 207 22.65 -1.30 1.66
C ALA A 207 23.34 -1.69 2.98
N ALA A 208 23.24 -0.84 4.01
CA ALA A 208 23.81 -1.11 5.34
C ALA A 208 23.12 -2.31 6.01
N GLU A 209 21.79 -2.32 6.06
CA GLU A 209 21.03 -3.47 6.61
C GLU A 209 21.33 -4.76 5.82
N ALA A 210 21.47 -4.68 4.50
CA ALA A 210 21.78 -5.85 3.68
C ALA A 210 23.15 -6.46 4.01
N LEU A 211 24.16 -5.62 4.31
CA LEU A 211 25.47 -6.10 4.76
C LEU A 211 25.37 -6.77 6.13
N GLU A 212 24.65 -6.17 7.09
CA GLU A 212 24.43 -6.74 8.42
C GLU A 212 23.71 -8.09 8.38
N LEU A 213 22.75 -8.22 7.45
CA LEU A 213 22.01 -9.47 7.23
C LEU A 213 22.85 -10.54 6.52
N GLY A 214 23.97 -10.18 5.87
CA GLY A 214 24.75 -11.07 5.01
C GLY A 214 24.14 -11.28 3.63
N LEU A 215 23.18 -10.43 3.23
CA LEU A 215 22.55 -10.46 1.91
C LEU A 215 23.53 -10.02 0.81
N VAL A 216 24.51 -9.20 1.15
CA VAL A 216 25.58 -8.70 0.27
C VAL A 216 26.92 -8.85 0.96
N ASP A 217 28.01 -8.88 0.18
CA ASP A 217 29.36 -9.16 0.67
C ASP A 217 30.17 -7.88 0.98
N ALA A 218 29.87 -6.78 0.28
CA ALA A 218 30.50 -5.49 0.52
C ALA A 218 29.57 -4.32 0.16
N VAL A 219 29.68 -3.24 0.92
CA VAL A 219 29.06 -1.94 0.61
C VAL A 219 30.17 -0.99 0.15
N LEU A 220 29.96 -0.37 -1.00
CA LEU A 220 30.95 0.51 -1.64
C LEU A 220 30.34 1.88 -1.93
N GLU A 221 31.18 2.92 -1.98
CA GLU A 221 30.72 4.29 -2.17
C GLU A 221 30.11 4.53 -3.56
N PRO A 222 29.10 5.41 -3.71
CA PRO A 222 28.40 5.57 -4.99
C PRO A 222 29.23 6.21 -6.10
N ALA A 223 30.22 7.03 -5.75
CA ALA A 223 30.95 7.87 -6.71
C ALA A 223 31.80 7.06 -7.70
N ASP A 224 32.37 5.96 -7.25
CA ASP A 224 33.25 5.05 -8.00
C ASP A 224 32.83 3.57 -7.81
N PHE A 225 31.54 3.34 -7.54
CA PHE A 225 30.99 2.04 -7.20
C PHE A 225 31.38 0.91 -8.17
N LEU A 226 31.31 1.18 -9.47
CA LEU A 226 31.56 0.18 -10.50
C LEU A 226 33.05 -0.19 -10.55
N GLU A 227 33.91 0.82 -10.53
CA GLU A 227 35.37 0.68 -10.50
C GLU A 227 35.82 -0.09 -9.26
N GLN A 228 35.30 0.27 -8.08
CA GLN A 228 35.63 -0.43 -6.83
C GLN A 228 35.10 -1.85 -6.81
N SER A 229 33.94 -2.12 -7.43
CA SER A 229 33.43 -3.50 -7.57
C SER A 229 34.32 -4.37 -8.46
N ILE A 230 34.90 -3.79 -9.52
CA ILE A 230 35.86 -4.47 -10.40
C ILE A 230 37.17 -4.77 -9.65
N VAL A 231 37.67 -3.81 -8.86
CA VAL A 231 38.85 -4.02 -7.99
C VAL A 231 38.58 -5.13 -6.98
N TRP A 232 37.42 -5.07 -6.32
CA TRP A 232 37.00 -6.08 -5.34
C TRP A 232 36.91 -7.48 -5.97
N THR A 233 36.39 -7.61 -7.18
CA THR A 233 36.39 -8.87 -7.94
C THR A 233 37.80 -9.39 -8.18
N ALA A 234 38.74 -8.54 -8.59
CA ALA A 234 40.13 -8.97 -8.80
C ALA A 234 40.78 -9.48 -7.51
N ASP A 235 40.54 -8.81 -6.37
CA ASP A 235 41.05 -9.23 -5.06
C ASP A 235 40.46 -10.56 -4.59
N VAL A 236 39.18 -10.83 -4.90
CA VAL A 236 38.55 -12.13 -4.64
C VAL A 236 39.19 -13.23 -5.49
N LEU A 237 39.37 -12.99 -6.80
CA LEU A 237 39.98 -13.98 -7.69
C LEU A 237 41.45 -14.26 -7.36
N ALA A 238 42.19 -13.25 -6.92
CA ALA A 238 43.57 -13.39 -6.46
C ALA A 238 43.69 -14.06 -5.08
N GLY A 239 42.59 -14.25 -4.36
CA GLY A 239 42.58 -14.77 -2.99
C GLY A 239 43.08 -13.77 -1.93
N HIS A 240 43.23 -12.50 -2.28
CA HIS A 240 43.53 -11.42 -1.34
C HIS A 240 42.33 -11.13 -0.42
N LEU A 241 41.12 -11.35 -0.93
CA LEU A 241 39.88 -11.22 -0.18
C LEU A 241 39.11 -12.54 -0.20
N VAL A 242 38.76 -13.03 0.99
CA VAL A 242 37.97 -14.26 1.16
C VAL A 242 36.65 -13.89 1.81
N VAL A 243 35.54 -14.21 1.13
CA VAL A 243 34.19 -14.00 1.68
C VAL A 243 33.77 -15.24 2.46
N PRO A 244 33.58 -15.15 3.78
CA PRO A 244 33.11 -16.28 4.57
C PRO A 244 31.64 -16.59 4.24
N ARG A 245 31.31 -17.88 4.14
CA ARG A 245 29.93 -18.36 4.01
C ARG A 245 29.59 -19.19 5.24
N ALA A 246 28.46 -18.89 5.87
CA ALA A 246 27.97 -19.68 7.00
C ALA A 246 27.55 -21.08 6.51
N PRO A 247 27.72 -22.12 7.34
CA PRO A 247 27.11 -23.41 7.05
C PRO A 247 25.58 -23.29 7.11
N LEU A 248 24.90 -24.28 6.52
CA LEU A 248 23.45 -24.40 6.63
C LEU A 248 23.03 -24.57 8.10
N ASP A 249 21.95 -23.89 8.50
CA ASP A 249 21.37 -24.04 9.83
C ASP A 249 20.97 -25.50 10.12
N ASP A 250 21.10 -25.92 11.38
CA ASP A 250 20.68 -27.24 11.82
C ASP A 250 19.15 -27.41 11.78
N GLU A 251 18.69 -28.66 11.92
CA GLU A 251 17.26 -29.01 11.82
C GLU A 251 16.43 -28.33 12.90
N ALA A 252 16.93 -28.31 14.14
CA ALA A 252 16.22 -27.71 15.26
C ALA A 252 16.01 -26.20 15.07
N THR A 253 17.02 -25.49 14.57
CA THR A 253 16.94 -24.06 14.26
C THR A 253 15.96 -23.79 13.13
N TRP A 254 16.00 -24.59 12.07
CA TRP A 254 15.10 -24.47 10.92
C TRP A 254 13.64 -24.68 11.31
N ASP A 255 13.34 -25.77 12.01
CA ASP A 255 11.99 -26.10 12.44
C ASP A 255 11.43 -25.06 13.42
N ALA A 256 12.26 -24.57 14.34
CA ALA A 256 11.85 -23.51 15.26
C ALA A 256 11.51 -22.20 14.54
N ALA A 257 12.32 -21.82 13.54
CA ALA A 257 12.08 -20.62 12.73
C ALA A 257 10.80 -20.73 11.89
N VAL A 258 10.61 -21.87 11.21
CA VAL A 258 9.41 -22.17 10.41
C VAL A 258 8.15 -22.19 11.29
N ALA A 259 8.17 -22.90 12.42
CA ALA A 259 7.05 -22.96 13.35
C ALA A 259 6.75 -21.57 13.95
N GLY A 260 7.79 -20.78 14.25
CA GLY A 260 7.64 -19.40 14.71
C GLY A 260 7.00 -18.49 13.66
N ALA A 261 7.42 -18.61 12.40
CA ALA A 261 6.81 -17.88 11.29
C ALA A 261 5.35 -18.29 11.06
N ARG A 262 5.05 -19.61 11.11
CA ARG A 262 3.68 -20.12 11.00
C ARG A 262 2.75 -19.52 12.05
N ARG A 263 3.17 -19.53 13.33
CA ARG A 263 2.38 -18.93 14.42
C ARG A 263 2.11 -17.43 14.20
N ARG A 264 3.10 -16.68 13.69
CA ARG A 264 2.93 -15.26 13.36
C ARG A 264 1.97 -15.05 12.20
N LEU A 265 2.03 -15.90 11.17
CA LEU A 265 1.08 -15.86 10.05
C LEU A 265 -0.34 -16.16 10.53
N ASP A 266 -0.53 -17.22 11.30
CA ASP A 266 -1.85 -17.62 11.81
C ASP A 266 -2.47 -16.56 12.73
N ALA A 267 -1.65 -15.91 13.55
CA ALA A 267 -2.08 -14.82 14.42
C ALA A 267 -2.45 -13.54 13.67
N ARG A 268 -1.83 -13.27 12.51
CA ARG A 268 -1.98 -12.00 11.78
C ARG A 268 -2.94 -12.08 10.58
N LEU A 269 -2.92 -13.20 9.87
CA LEU A 269 -3.64 -13.35 8.61
C LEU A 269 -4.84 -14.28 8.72
N HIS A 270 -4.86 -15.17 9.72
CA HIS A 270 -5.91 -16.16 9.91
C HIS A 270 -6.23 -16.96 8.62
N GLY A 271 -5.22 -17.21 7.78
CA GLY A 271 -5.38 -17.91 6.49
C GLY A 271 -5.95 -17.07 5.34
N ALA A 272 -6.22 -15.76 5.51
CA ALA A 272 -6.86 -14.93 4.48
C ALA A 272 -6.03 -14.72 3.21
N ARG A 273 -4.71 -14.96 3.26
CA ARG A 273 -3.79 -14.78 2.13
C ARG A 273 -2.99 -16.05 1.90
N GLN A 274 -2.97 -16.57 0.69
CA GLN A 274 -2.31 -17.85 0.41
C GLN A 274 -0.79 -17.71 0.30
N ALA A 275 -0.31 -16.65 -0.36
CA ALA A 275 1.08 -16.54 -0.79
C ALA A 275 2.12 -16.57 0.35
N PRO A 276 1.92 -15.91 1.50
CA PRO A 276 2.84 -16.02 2.64
C PRO A 276 2.97 -17.45 3.20
N TYR A 277 1.90 -18.24 3.17
CA TYR A 277 1.92 -19.63 3.61
C TYR A 277 2.63 -20.53 2.59
N ARG A 278 2.38 -20.33 1.29
CA ARG A 278 3.08 -21.06 0.23
C ARG A 278 4.59 -20.78 0.25
N ALA A 279 4.99 -19.53 0.46
CA ALA A 279 6.41 -19.18 0.65
C ALA A 279 7.03 -19.87 1.87
N LEU A 280 6.30 -19.94 3.00
CA LEU A 280 6.75 -20.63 4.20
C LEU A 280 6.91 -22.14 3.96
N GLU A 281 6.00 -22.77 3.22
CA GLU A 281 6.07 -24.19 2.84
C GLU A 281 7.30 -24.47 1.96
N LEU A 282 7.56 -23.61 0.97
CA LEU A 282 8.75 -23.71 0.12
C LEU A 282 10.05 -23.59 0.94
N VAL A 283 10.14 -22.59 1.82
CA VAL A 283 11.31 -22.44 2.71
C VAL A 283 11.44 -23.62 3.67
N ALA A 284 10.35 -24.15 4.21
CA ALA A 284 10.39 -25.32 5.08
C ALA A 284 10.97 -26.55 4.35
N ALA A 285 10.48 -26.83 3.14
CA ALA A 285 10.95 -27.94 2.31
C ALA A 285 12.38 -27.76 1.80
N ALA A 286 12.82 -26.51 1.61
CA ALA A 286 14.13 -26.19 1.05
C ALA A 286 15.30 -26.70 1.88
N ARG A 287 15.13 -27.07 3.17
CA ARG A 287 16.24 -27.60 3.98
C ARG A 287 16.81 -28.91 3.43
N THR A 288 15.92 -29.84 3.08
CA THR A 288 16.26 -31.23 2.72
C THR A 288 16.17 -31.49 1.22
N ALA A 289 15.45 -30.65 0.48
CA ALA A 289 15.38 -30.73 -0.97
C ALA A 289 16.74 -30.40 -1.62
N ASP A 290 17.06 -31.11 -2.70
CA ASP A 290 18.07 -30.64 -3.65
C ASP A 290 17.55 -29.43 -4.44
N ARG A 291 18.47 -28.75 -5.13
CA ARG A 291 18.15 -27.49 -5.83
C ARG A 291 17.12 -27.68 -6.94
N ASP A 292 17.20 -28.75 -7.71
CA ASP A 292 16.31 -28.94 -8.86
C ASP A 292 14.89 -29.28 -8.38
N THR A 293 14.77 -30.11 -7.33
CA THR A 293 13.48 -30.37 -6.68
C THR A 293 12.87 -29.11 -6.08
N ALA A 294 13.67 -28.26 -5.42
CA ALA A 294 13.18 -27.03 -4.83
C ALA A 294 12.72 -26.01 -5.88
N PHE A 295 13.48 -25.86 -6.98
CA PHE A 295 13.12 -24.98 -8.09
C PHE A 295 11.84 -25.45 -8.79
N ALA A 296 11.68 -26.75 -9.01
CA ALA A 296 10.44 -27.29 -9.56
C ALA A 296 9.22 -27.02 -8.66
N ALA A 297 9.39 -27.08 -7.33
CA ALA A 297 8.35 -26.72 -6.37
C ALA A 297 8.03 -25.21 -6.39
N GLU A 298 9.04 -24.35 -6.53
CA GLU A 298 8.84 -22.91 -6.76
C GLU A 298 8.05 -22.67 -8.06
N ASP A 299 8.38 -23.37 -9.16
CA ASP A 299 7.66 -23.29 -10.43
C ASP A 299 6.19 -23.71 -10.31
N ASP A 300 5.90 -24.80 -9.58
CA ASP A 300 4.54 -25.30 -9.35
C ASP A 300 3.70 -24.24 -8.62
N VAL A 301 4.23 -23.71 -7.51
CA VAL A 301 3.56 -22.69 -6.70
C VAL A 301 3.41 -21.40 -7.48
N LEU A 302 4.44 -20.96 -8.22
CA LEU A 302 4.36 -19.72 -9.00
C LEU A 302 3.30 -19.83 -10.11
N THR A 303 3.20 -20.99 -10.76
CA THR A 303 2.17 -21.27 -11.77
C THR A 303 0.76 -21.15 -11.17
N GLU A 304 0.54 -21.76 -10.00
CA GLU A 304 -0.72 -21.69 -9.26
C GLU A 304 -1.08 -20.23 -8.92
N LEU A 305 -0.14 -19.48 -8.34
CA LEU A 305 -0.39 -18.11 -7.88
C LEU A 305 -0.55 -17.11 -9.01
N ILE A 306 0.17 -17.27 -10.13
CA ILE A 306 -0.03 -16.45 -11.34
C ILE A 306 -1.47 -16.56 -11.86
N MET A 307 -2.07 -17.74 -11.70
CA MET A 307 -3.44 -18.06 -12.10
C MET A 307 -4.46 -17.87 -10.97
N SER A 308 -4.10 -17.17 -9.89
CA SER A 308 -4.98 -16.91 -8.76
C SER A 308 -5.72 -15.57 -8.88
N ASP A 309 -6.96 -15.54 -8.36
CA ASP A 309 -7.73 -14.29 -8.23
C ASP A 309 -7.06 -13.31 -7.25
N GLU A 310 -6.34 -13.82 -6.24
CA GLU A 310 -5.60 -12.99 -5.27
C GLU A 310 -4.54 -12.13 -5.97
N LEU A 311 -3.76 -12.72 -6.89
CA LEU A 311 -2.78 -11.96 -7.66
C LEU A 311 -3.46 -10.94 -8.58
N ARG A 312 -4.49 -11.35 -9.33
CA ARG A 312 -5.22 -10.45 -10.24
C ARG A 312 -5.75 -9.22 -9.49
N ALA A 313 -6.35 -9.46 -8.34
CA ALA A 313 -6.87 -8.42 -7.46
C ALA A 313 -5.73 -7.55 -6.90
N GLY A 314 -4.64 -8.17 -6.42
CA GLY A 314 -3.44 -7.47 -5.96
C GLY A 314 -2.83 -6.54 -7.00
N LEU A 315 -2.70 -6.99 -8.25
CA LEU A 315 -2.17 -6.18 -9.36
C LEU A 315 -3.10 -5.02 -9.73
N TYR A 316 -4.42 -5.25 -9.70
CA TYR A 316 -5.41 -4.19 -9.89
C TYR A 316 -5.28 -3.11 -8.80
N ALA A 317 -5.24 -3.50 -7.53
CA ALA A 317 -5.08 -2.57 -6.41
C ALA A 317 -3.73 -1.83 -6.46
N PHE A 318 -2.65 -2.52 -6.82
CA PHE A 318 -1.34 -1.90 -6.99
C PHE A 318 -1.37 -0.85 -8.10
N ASP A 319 -1.98 -1.14 -9.26
CA ASP A 319 -2.13 -0.16 -10.32
C ASP A 319 -2.94 1.06 -9.86
N LEU A 320 -4.06 0.79 -9.20
CA LEU A 320 -5.00 1.79 -8.73
C LEU A 320 -4.33 2.78 -7.77
N THR A 321 -3.57 2.27 -6.80
CA THR A 321 -2.88 3.06 -5.76
C THR A 321 -1.57 3.71 -6.24
N THR A 322 -1.01 3.30 -7.37
CA THR A 322 0.27 3.84 -7.87
C THR A 322 0.12 4.70 -9.13
N ARG A 323 -0.33 4.11 -10.25
CA ARG A 323 -0.35 4.80 -11.54
C ARG A 323 -1.62 5.63 -11.69
N ARG A 324 -2.78 5.05 -11.36
CA ARG A 324 -4.09 5.71 -11.53
C ARG A 324 -4.30 6.81 -10.49
N ALA A 325 -3.89 6.57 -9.25
CA ALA A 325 -3.90 7.56 -8.17
C ALA A 325 -3.21 8.90 -8.52
N ARG A 326 -2.23 8.90 -9.45
CA ARG A 326 -1.55 10.13 -9.90
C ARG A 326 -2.38 11.01 -10.84
N LYS A 327 -3.48 10.48 -11.38
CA LYS A 327 -4.42 11.17 -12.26
C LYS A 327 -5.82 11.04 -11.67
N PRO A 328 -6.18 11.90 -10.70
CA PRO A 328 -7.45 11.79 -10.01
C PRO A 328 -8.61 11.91 -11.01
N ALA A 329 -9.56 10.97 -10.95
CA ALA A 329 -10.74 11.01 -11.79
C ALA A 329 -11.63 12.19 -11.38
N GLY A 330 -12.20 12.90 -12.36
CA GLY A 330 -13.11 14.03 -12.10
C GLY A 330 -12.44 15.30 -11.55
N ALA A 331 -11.12 15.34 -11.42
CA ALA A 331 -10.42 16.58 -11.06
C ALA A 331 -10.50 17.60 -12.23
N PRO A 332 -10.78 18.88 -11.94
CA PRO A 332 -10.67 19.94 -12.94
C PRO A 332 -9.22 20.11 -13.43
N ALA A 333 -9.05 20.93 -14.47
CA ALA A 333 -7.73 21.24 -15.02
C ALA A 333 -6.79 21.83 -13.95
N GLU A 334 -5.54 21.34 -13.88
CA GLU A 334 -4.56 21.73 -12.85
C GLU A 334 -4.22 23.22 -12.94
N GLU A 335 -4.35 23.82 -14.12
CA GLU A 335 -4.11 25.24 -14.39
C GLU A 335 -5.14 26.18 -13.72
N LEU A 336 -6.30 25.65 -13.30
CA LEU A 336 -7.31 26.42 -12.55
C LEU A 336 -6.96 26.54 -11.06
N ALA A 337 -5.99 25.78 -10.56
CA ALA A 337 -5.62 25.81 -9.15
C ALA A 337 -4.97 27.15 -8.78
N VAL A 338 -5.47 27.78 -7.72
CA VAL A 338 -4.91 29.01 -7.16
C VAL A 338 -3.63 28.67 -6.38
N PRO A 339 -2.51 29.40 -6.58
CA PRO A 339 -1.30 29.18 -5.79
C PRO A 339 -1.52 29.43 -4.29
N VAL A 340 -1.30 28.42 -3.46
CA VAL A 340 -1.40 28.52 -1.99
C VAL A 340 -0.04 28.91 -1.40
N ARG A 341 0.09 30.14 -0.90
CA ARG A 341 1.33 30.69 -0.32
C ARG A 341 1.25 30.88 1.19
N SER A 342 0.06 30.74 1.76
CA SER A 342 -0.23 30.81 3.19
C SER A 342 -1.48 29.96 3.49
N VAL A 343 -1.50 29.30 4.65
CA VAL A 343 -2.63 28.45 5.06
C VAL A 343 -3.14 28.89 6.43
N GLY A 344 -4.45 29.08 6.54
CA GLY A 344 -5.17 29.23 7.80
C GLY A 344 -5.80 27.92 8.24
N ILE A 345 -5.89 27.68 9.54
CA ILE A 345 -6.64 26.55 10.11
C ILE A 345 -7.49 27.06 11.27
N VAL A 346 -8.78 26.72 11.28
CA VAL A 346 -9.67 27.04 12.40
C VAL A 346 -9.80 25.82 13.30
N GLY A 347 -9.39 25.98 14.56
CA GLY A 347 -9.14 24.95 15.55
C GLY A 347 -7.64 24.76 15.79
N ALA A 348 -7.26 24.41 17.02
CA ALA A 348 -5.89 24.07 17.41
C ALA A 348 -5.79 22.71 18.12
N GLY A 349 -6.83 21.87 17.98
CA GLY A 349 -6.86 20.50 18.50
C GLY A 349 -5.95 19.53 17.76
N LEU A 350 -6.08 18.23 18.08
CA LEU A 350 -5.22 17.16 17.55
C LEU A 350 -5.11 17.15 16.02
N MET A 351 -6.24 17.21 15.31
CA MET A 351 -6.27 17.19 13.84
C MET A 351 -5.62 18.45 13.25
N ALA A 352 -5.97 19.62 13.77
CA ALA A 352 -5.43 20.89 13.32
C ALA A 352 -3.91 20.98 13.50
N GLY A 353 -3.38 20.51 14.65
CA GLY A 353 -1.94 20.45 14.90
C GLY A 353 -1.21 19.52 13.93
N GLN A 354 -1.77 18.34 13.62
CA GLN A 354 -1.19 17.44 12.63
C GLN A 354 -1.21 18.03 11.21
N LEU A 355 -2.31 18.69 10.82
CA LEU A 355 -2.43 19.39 9.54
C LEU A 355 -1.42 20.52 9.43
N ALA A 356 -1.27 21.34 10.47
CA ALA A 356 -0.31 22.44 10.49
C ALA A 356 1.12 21.95 10.25
N VAL A 357 1.53 20.90 10.96
CA VAL A 357 2.86 20.29 10.79
C VAL A 357 3.04 19.71 9.38
N LEU A 358 2.02 19.04 8.84
CA LEU A 358 2.09 18.47 7.49
C LEU A 358 2.23 19.56 6.42
N VAL A 359 1.41 20.61 6.50
CA VAL A 359 1.41 21.76 5.58
C VAL A 359 2.75 22.50 5.65
N ALA A 360 3.20 22.89 6.85
CA ALA A 360 4.47 23.58 7.05
C ALA A 360 5.67 22.78 6.54
N ARG A 361 5.61 21.44 6.66
CA ARG A 361 6.67 20.55 6.17
C ARG A 361 6.67 20.43 4.64
N ARG A 362 5.51 20.17 4.04
CA ARG A 362 5.37 19.79 2.62
C ARG A 362 5.25 20.98 1.68
N LEU A 363 4.37 21.94 2.01
CA LEU A 363 4.18 23.15 1.19
C LEU A 363 5.26 24.21 1.48
N ARG A 364 5.86 24.18 2.69
CA ARG A 364 6.86 25.16 3.14
C ARG A 364 6.34 26.61 3.13
N VAL A 365 5.06 26.77 3.47
CA VAL A 365 4.36 28.05 3.58
C VAL A 365 4.06 28.38 5.05
N PRO A 366 3.86 29.65 5.42
CA PRO A 366 3.36 30.03 6.73
C PRO A 366 1.99 29.42 7.03
N VAL A 367 1.79 28.97 8.28
CA VAL A 367 0.53 28.40 8.76
C VAL A 367 0.06 29.17 9.99
N ALA A 368 -1.15 29.71 9.92
CA ALA A 368 -1.80 30.37 11.05
C ALA A 368 -2.98 29.52 11.55
N LEU A 369 -3.03 29.25 12.84
CA LEU A 369 -4.13 28.56 13.50
C LEU A 369 -4.90 29.56 14.37
N ARG A 370 -6.21 29.36 14.46
CA ARG A 370 -7.07 30.10 15.40
C ARG A 370 -7.80 29.15 16.33
N ASP A 371 -7.81 29.43 17.64
CA ASP A 371 -8.72 28.79 18.61
C ASP A 371 -9.48 29.84 19.45
N LEU A 372 -10.30 29.40 20.39
CA LEU A 372 -11.24 30.24 21.14
C LEU A 372 -10.59 31.04 22.27
N ASP A 373 -9.59 30.47 22.94
CA ASP A 373 -9.01 31.01 24.18
C ASP A 373 -7.51 30.70 24.28
N ASP A 374 -6.81 31.44 25.14
CA ASP A 374 -5.35 31.34 25.30
C ASP A 374 -4.90 29.97 25.81
N GLU A 375 -5.76 29.24 26.54
CA GLU A 375 -5.46 27.89 27.04
C GLU A 375 -5.35 26.90 25.87
N ARG A 376 -6.32 26.91 24.96
CA ARG A 376 -6.30 26.08 23.75
C ARG A 376 -5.20 26.49 22.78
N VAL A 377 -4.89 27.78 22.68
CA VAL A 377 -3.75 28.28 21.91
C VAL A 377 -2.44 27.68 22.45
N ALA A 378 -2.22 27.75 23.77
CA ALA A 378 -1.05 27.18 24.42
C ALA A 378 -0.98 25.66 24.23
N ALA A 379 -2.10 24.95 24.38
CA ALA A 379 -2.19 23.51 24.17
C ALA A 379 -1.88 23.12 22.72
N GLY A 380 -2.39 23.86 21.73
CA GLY A 380 -2.12 23.65 20.32
C GLY A 380 -0.64 23.82 19.97
N LEU A 381 -0.01 24.91 20.45
CA LEU A 381 1.42 25.14 20.30
C LEU A 381 2.27 24.01 20.92
N ALA A 382 1.91 23.60 22.13
CA ALA A 382 2.57 22.49 22.80
C ALA A 382 2.44 21.18 22.00
N GLY A 383 1.24 20.87 21.51
CA GLY A 383 0.97 19.69 20.69
C GLY A 383 1.78 19.67 19.38
N ILE A 384 1.82 20.79 18.67
CA ILE A 384 2.65 20.97 17.46
C ILE A 384 4.13 20.72 17.78
N ARG A 385 4.62 21.32 18.88
CA ARG A 385 6.01 21.14 19.31
C ARG A 385 6.33 19.68 19.63
N THR A 386 5.46 18.99 20.37
CA THR A 386 5.62 17.56 20.66
C THR A 386 5.66 16.71 19.39
N LEU A 387 4.81 17.00 18.40
CA LEU A 387 4.83 16.28 17.12
C LEU A 387 6.15 16.48 16.38
N VAL A 388 6.66 17.71 16.33
CA VAL A 388 7.93 18.05 15.66
C VAL A 388 9.13 17.43 16.37
N ASP A 389 9.21 17.59 17.70
CA ASP A 389 10.30 17.04 18.51
C ASP A 389 10.31 15.51 18.43
N GLY A 390 9.15 14.87 18.42
CA GLY A 390 9.02 13.42 18.24
C GLY A 390 9.50 12.93 16.87
N MET A 391 9.33 13.71 15.80
CA MET A 391 9.88 13.39 14.48
C MET A 391 11.40 13.56 14.45
N ALA A 392 11.93 14.63 15.07
CA ALA A 392 13.36 14.89 15.15
C ALA A 392 14.09 13.80 15.96
N ALA A 393 13.54 13.41 17.11
CA ALA A 393 14.08 12.33 17.94
C ALA A 393 14.15 10.98 17.21
N LYS A 394 13.22 10.73 16.28
CA LYS A 394 13.20 9.53 15.41
C LYS A 394 14.05 9.68 14.14
N GLY A 395 14.82 10.77 14.00
CA GLY A 395 15.62 11.06 12.82
C GLY A 395 14.82 11.29 11.53
N ARG A 396 13.50 11.50 11.62
CA ARG A 396 12.62 11.69 10.44
C ARG A 396 12.73 13.07 9.82
N ILE A 397 13.23 14.04 10.58
CA ILE A 397 13.53 15.41 10.16
C ILE A 397 14.83 15.87 10.83
N SER A 398 15.54 16.78 10.19
CA SER A 398 16.74 17.40 10.77
C SER A 398 16.39 18.47 11.82
N PRO A 399 17.30 18.84 12.74
CA PRO A 399 17.08 19.93 13.68
C PRO A 399 16.78 21.28 13.00
N SER A 400 17.38 21.57 11.85
CA SER A 400 17.10 22.79 11.08
C SER A 400 15.71 22.76 10.45
N GLU A 401 15.25 21.60 9.96
CA GLU A 401 13.89 21.42 9.47
C GLU A 401 12.85 21.57 10.58
N ALA A 402 13.13 21.02 11.78
CA ALA A 402 12.28 21.17 12.96
C ALA A 402 12.09 22.65 13.35
N ASN A 403 13.19 23.40 13.48
CA ASN A 403 13.15 24.83 13.81
C ASN A 403 12.38 25.64 12.76
N ARG A 404 12.57 25.34 11.46
CA ARG A 404 11.83 25.99 10.38
C ARG A 404 10.32 25.75 10.50
N ILE A 405 9.90 24.50 10.75
CA ILE A 405 8.48 24.16 10.90
C ILE A 405 7.89 24.95 12.06
N LEU A 406 8.52 24.92 13.24
CA LEU A 406 8.03 25.65 14.41
C LEU A 406 7.96 27.16 14.19
N ALA A 407 8.96 27.75 13.52
CA ALA A 407 8.97 29.18 13.21
C ALA A 407 7.92 29.59 12.16
N SER A 408 7.43 28.65 11.35
CA SER A 408 6.42 28.90 10.32
C SER A 408 4.97 28.78 10.81
N VAL A 409 4.77 28.31 12.05
CA VAL A 409 3.43 28.06 12.60
C VAL A 409 3.12 29.06 13.72
N THR A 410 2.01 29.77 13.59
CA THR A 410 1.50 30.69 14.61
C THR A 410 0.12 30.25 15.07
N VAL A 411 -0.20 30.37 16.35
CA VAL A 411 -1.52 30.06 16.91
C VAL A 411 -2.03 31.31 17.64
N SER A 412 -3.26 31.74 17.37
CA SER A 412 -3.86 32.97 17.90
C SER A 412 -5.30 32.74 18.35
N THR A 413 -5.84 33.62 19.19
CA THR A 413 -7.28 33.72 19.45
C THR A 413 -8.00 34.62 18.44
N ASP A 414 -7.26 35.53 17.80
CA ASP A 414 -7.77 36.48 16.81
C ASP A 414 -7.98 35.84 15.43
N LEU A 415 -9.21 35.89 14.92
CA LEU A 415 -9.57 35.38 13.59
C LEU A 415 -8.90 36.18 12.46
N HIS A 416 -8.61 37.48 12.67
CA HIS A 416 -7.93 38.30 11.66
C HIS A 416 -6.51 37.85 11.36
N ALA A 417 -5.91 37.01 12.21
CA ALA A 417 -4.65 36.33 11.89
C ALA A 417 -4.73 35.48 10.60
N LEU A 418 -5.94 35.10 10.16
CA LEU A 418 -6.17 34.30 8.96
C LEU A 418 -6.44 35.14 7.69
N ALA A 419 -6.54 36.47 7.80
CA ALA A 419 -6.97 37.33 6.69
C ALA A 419 -6.09 37.21 5.42
N GLY A 420 -4.80 36.93 5.61
CA GLY A 420 -3.82 36.77 4.53
C GLY A 420 -3.67 35.34 3.99
N ALA A 421 -4.51 34.40 4.42
CA ALA A 421 -4.46 33.01 3.97
C ALA A 421 -5.05 32.83 2.56
N ASP A 422 -4.37 32.09 1.69
CA ASP A 422 -4.92 31.69 0.37
C ASP A 422 -5.86 30.47 0.47
N LEU A 423 -5.65 29.64 1.50
CA LEU A 423 -6.50 28.49 1.85
C LEU A 423 -6.78 28.51 3.35
N VAL A 424 -8.03 28.37 3.76
CA VAL A 424 -8.40 28.14 5.17
C VAL A 424 -9.09 26.80 5.35
N VAL A 425 -8.60 25.97 6.28
CA VAL A 425 -9.18 24.67 6.62
C VAL A 425 -9.88 24.73 7.98
N GLU A 426 -11.18 24.49 7.99
CA GLU A 426 -11.99 24.36 9.20
C GLU A 426 -11.82 22.95 9.80
N ALA A 427 -11.44 22.89 11.07
CA ALA A 427 -11.24 21.66 11.85
C ALA A 427 -11.74 21.82 13.31
N VAL A 428 -12.90 22.46 13.48
CA VAL A 428 -13.62 22.61 14.75
C VAL A 428 -14.54 21.41 15.01
N THR A 429 -15.24 21.45 16.14
CA THR A 429 -16.16 20.38 16.57
C THR A 429 -17.23 20.06 15.53
N GLU A 430 -17.63 18.79 15.47
CA GLU A 430 -18.56 18.24 14.48
C GLU A 430 -20.03 18.62 14.77
N VAL A 431 -20.33 19.92 14.67
CA VAL A 431 -21.68 20.48 14.86
C VAL A 431 -21.96 21.47 13.74
N LEU A 432 -22.98 21.20 12.92
CA LEU A 432 -23.30 21.98 11.72
C LEU A 432 -23.46 23.49 12.03
N ALA A 433 -24.23 23.83 13.07
CA ALA A 433 -24.45 25.23 13.47
C ALA A 433 -23.19 25.95 13.96
N VAL A 434 -22.18 25.23 14.46
CA VAL A 434 -20.88 25.81 14.81
C VAL A 434 -20.07 26.09 13.55
N LYS A 435 -20.02 25.12 12.63
CA LYS A 435 -19.28 25.25 11.36
C LYS A 435 -19.86 26.36 10.48
N GLN A 436 -21.19 26.46 10.37
CA GLN A 436 -21.86 27.55 9.63
C GLN A 436 -21.47 28.93 10.17
N ARG A 437 -21.44 29.11 11.49
CA ARG A 437 -20.99 30.38 12.11
C ARG A 437 -19.53 30.67 11.79
N VAL A 438 -18.65 29.68 11.90
CA VAL A 438 -17.23 29.82 11.56
C VAL A 438 -17.06 30.24 10.10
N PHE A 439 -17.75 29.61 9.15
CA PHE A 439 -17.65 29.99 7.74
C PHE A 439 -18.18 31.39 7.46
N ALA A 440 -19.27 31.80 8.11
CA ALA A 440 -19.80 33.16 8.00
C ALA A 440 -18.79 34.21 8.51
N GLU A 441 -18.19 33.98 9.67
CA GLU A 441 -17.15 34.86 10.23
C GLU A 441 -15.88 34.89 9.36
N LEU A 442 -15.45 33.74 8.83
CA LEU A 442 -14.31 33.66 7.92
C LEU A 442 -14.57 34.45 6.63
N GLU A 443 -15.79 34.42 6.10
CA GLU A 443 -16.11 35.09 4.84
C GLU A 443 -15.90 36.60 4.90
N ASP A 444 -16.11 37.22 6.06
CA ASP A 444 -15.85 38.65 6.29
C ASP A 444 -14.36 38.99 6.52
N VAL A 445 -13.52 38.00 6.83
CA VAL A 445 -12.13 38.20 7.24
C VAL A 445 -11.13 37.89 6.12
N VAL A 446 -11.34 36.80 5.39
CA VAL A 446 -10.39 36.34 4.37
C VAL A 446 -10.65 37.03 3.03
N ALA A 447 -9.61 37.10 2.19
CA ALA A 447 -9.74 37.62 0.83
C ALA A 447 -10.83 36.86 0.03
N GLU A 448 -11.54 37.54 -0.87
CA GLU A 448 -12.60 36.93 -1.71
C GLU A 448 -12.12 35.70 -2.49
N ARG A 449 -10.86 35.72 -2.95
CA ARG A 449 -10.20 34.61 -3.67
C ARG A 449 -9.70 33.45 -2.79
N ALA A 450 -9.77 33.57 -1.46
CA ALA A 450 -9.31 32.51 -0.57
C ALA A 450 -10.24 31.30 -0.68
N VAL A 451 -9.66 30.11 -0.83
CA VAL A 451 -10.41 28.86 -0.80
C VAL A 451 -10.73 28.50 0.64
N LEU A 452 -11.98 28.11 0.88
CA LEU A 452 -12.47 27.70 2.18
C LEU A 452 -12.69 26.19 2.15
N ALA A 453 -12.08 25.45 3.06
CA ALA A 453 -12.19 24.01 3.14
C ALA A 453 -12.70 23.57 4.50
N THR A 454 -13.48 22.48 4.57
CA THR A 454 -13.82 21.81 5.83
C THR A 454 -13.19 20.42 5.90
N ASN A 455 -12.65 20.06 7.07
CA ASN A 455 -12.22 18.70 7.40
C ASN A 455 -13.34 17.88 8.07
N THR A 456 -14.61 18.23 7.88
CA THR A 456 -15.75 17.43 8.36
C THR A 456 -15.67 15.98 7.86
N SER A 457 -16.21 15.06 8.65
CA SER A 457 -16.17 13.62 8.36
C SER A 457 -17.52 13.06 7.91
N ALA A 458 -18.63 13.77 8.16
CA ALA A 458 -19.97 13.28 7.83
C ALA A 458 -21.00 14.35 7.48
N LEU A 459 -20.80 15.60 7.90
CA LEU A 459 -21.79 16.66 7.70
C LEU A 459 -21.75 17.18 6.25
N SER A 460 -22.93 17.58 5.73
CA SER A 460 -23.03 18.13 4.37
C SER A 460 -22.27 19.45 4.25
N VAL A 461 -21.32 19.49 3.31
CA VAL A 461 -20.55 20.68 2.96
C VAL A 461 -21.46 21.73 2.30
N ALA A 462 -22.46 21.30 1.52
CA ALA A 462 -23.45 22.20 0.92
C ALA A 462 -24.32 22.90 1.97
N GLN A 463 -24.74 22.18 3.03
CA GLN A 463 -25.46 22.80 4.13
C GLN A 463 -24.59 23.78 4.94
N MET A 464 -23.28 23.49 5.08
CA MET A 464 -22.35 24.41 5.73
C MET A 464 -22.21 25.73 4.99
N SER A 465 -22.17 25.70 3.65
CA SER A 465 -21.95 26.89 2.83
C SER A 465 -23.25 27.58 2.37
N ALA A 466 -24.42 27.04 2.68
CA ALA A 466 -25.72 27.49 2.15
C ALA A 466 -26.06 28.97 2.39
N HIS A 467 -25.46 29.60 3.41
CA HIS A 467 -25.74 30.99 3.80
C HIS A 467 -24.59 31.96 3.48
N LEU A 468 -23.56 31.50 2.76
CA LEU A 468 -22.43 32.32 2.37
C LEU A 468 -22.75 33.15 1.12
N ARG A 469 -22.07 34.30 0.96
CA ARG A 469 -22.13 35.13 -0.26
C ARG A 469 -21.38 34.48 -1.42
N HIS A 470 -20.30 33.75 -1.12
CA HIS A 470 -19.43 33.09 -2.07
C HIS A 470 -19.30 31.58 -1.79
N PRO A 471 -20.38 30.80 -1.85
CA PRO A 471 -20.32 29.36 -1.60
C PRO A 471 -19.46 28.60 -2.63
N GLU A 472 -19.20 29.18 -3.80
CA GLU A 472 -18.37 28.60 -4.86
C GLU A 472 -16.93 28.35 -4.45
N ARG A 473 -16.41 29.06 -3.45
CA ARG A 473 -15.05 28.85 -2.94
C ARG A 473 -14.95 27.81 -1.82
N VAL A 474 -16.07 27.18 -1.45
CA VAL A 474 -16.12 26.18 -0.38
C VAL A 474 -16.02 24.76 -0.95
N VAL A 475 -15.16 23.94 -0.34
CA VAL A 475 -14.96 22.52 -0.66
C VAL A 475 -14.81 21.69 0.62
N GLY A 476 -15.11 20.40 0.57
CA GLY A 476 -14.65 19.49 1.62
C GLY A 476 -13.24 18.99 1.30
N LEU A 477 -12.40 18.92 2.32
CA LEU A 477 -11.04 18.40 2.25
C LEU A 477 -10.83 17.47 3.45
N HIS A 478 -11.41 16.27 3.34
CA HIS A 478 -11.51 15.33 4.45
C HIS A 478 -10.23 14.49 4.58
N PHE A 479 -9.50 14.70 5.69
CA PHE A 479 -8.29 13.95 6.05
C PHE A 479 -8.60 12.87 7.09
N PHE A 480 -7.85 11.77 7.02
CA PHE A 480 -7.99 10.63 7.92
C PHE A 480 -6.92 10.64 9.02
N ASN A 481 -7.30 10.32 10.25
CA ASN A 481 -6.39 10.25 11.40
C ASN A 481 -5.67 8.88 11.44
N PRO A 482 -4.35 8.80 11.67
CA PRO A 482 -3.36 9.89 11.75
C PRO A 482 -3.05 10.54 10.40
N VAL A 483 -3.13 11.88 10.33
CA VAL A 483 -2.98 12.67 9.11
C VAL A 483 -1.61 12.45 8.47
N ALA A 484 -0.55 12.20 9.24
CA ALA A 484 0.77 11.93 8.66
C ALA A 484 0.88 10.55 7.97
N GLN A 485 0.06 9.58 8.38
CA GLN A 485 0.16 8.18 7.95
C GLN A 485 -0.86 7.84 6.86
N MET A 486 -2.09 8.35 6.97
CA MET A 486 -3.17 8.01 6.05
C MET A 486 -2.97 8.68 4.69
N PRO A 487 -2.87 7.94 3.57
CA PRO A 487 -2.56 8.51 2.25
C PRO A 487 -3.74 9.21 1.57
N LEU A 488 -4.98 8.87 1.93
CA LEU A 488 -6.19 9.41 1.28
C LEU A 488 -6.55 10.82 1.77
N VAL A 489 -7.08 11.62 0.84
CA VAL A 489 -7.94 12.78 1.10
C VAL A 489 -9.18 12.68 0.22
N GLU A 490 -10.37 12.81 0.79
CA GLU A 490 -11.61 12.95 0.00
C GLU A 490 -11.83 14.43 -0.29
N VAL A 491 -11.84 14.79 -1.58
CA VAL A 491 -12.13 16.14 -2.06
C VAL A 491 -13.62 16.20 -2.39
N VAL A 492 -14.39 16.82 -1.51
CA VAL A 492 -15.85 16.85 -1.59
C VAL A 492 -16.30 18.08 -2.38
N ARG A 493 -16.97 17.84 -3.51
CA ARG A 493 -17.57 18.87 -4.36
C ARG A 493 -19.05 19.01 -4.01
N THR A 494 -19.46 20.24 -3.68
CA THR A 494 -20.88 20.61 -3.60
C THR A 494 -21.39 21.06 -4.98
N PRO A 495 -22.71 21.14 -5.20
CA PRO A 495 -23.27 21.74 -6.41
C PRO A 495 -22.85 23.19 -6.65
N ALA A 496 -22.52 23.94 -5.59
CA ALA A 496 -22.10 25.34 -5.68
C ALA A 496 -20.59 25.49 -5.91
N SER A 497 -19.76 24.51 -5.50
CA SER A 497 -18.29 24.60 -5.56
C SER A 497 -17.78 24.82 -6.99
N GLY A 498 -17.01 25.90 -7.18
CA GLY A 498 -16.38 26.26 -8.43
C GLY A 498 -15.16 25.40 -8.74
N ASP A 499 -14.81 25.33 -10.04
CA ASP A 499 -13.69 24.50 -10.51
C ASP A 499 -12.34 24.96 -9.95
N GLU A 500 -12.14 26.26 -9.71
CA GLU A 500 -10.90 26.79 -9.11
C GLU A 500 -10.68 26.26 -7.69
N ALA A 501 -11.72 26.26 -6.84
CA ALA A 501 -11.61 25.77 -5.46
C ALA A 501 -11.33 24.26 -5.43
N VAL A 502 -12.00 23.50 -6.29
CA VAL A 502 -11.81 22.05 -6.39
C VAL A 502 -10.42 21.73 -6.96
N ALA A 503 -9.97 22.42 -8.02
CA ALA A 503 -8.62 22.26 -8.57
C ALA A 503 -7.55 22.57 -7.52
N THR A 504 -7.75 23.63 -6.73
CA THR A 504 -6.86 24.02 -5.63
C THR A 504 -6.80 22.93 -4.57
N ALA A 505 -7.92 22.33 -4.18
CA ALA A 505 -7.95 21.22 -3.23
C ALA A 505 -7.16 19.98 -3.73
N PHE A 506 -7.32 19.60 -5.00
CA PHE A 506 -6.54 18.52 -5.61
C PHE A 506 -5.04 18.85 -5.64
N ALA A 507 -4.67 20.07 -6.03
CA ALA A 507 -3.28 20.52 -6.08
C ALA A 507 -2.64 20.52 -4.68
N VAL A 508 -3.37 20.98 -3.66
CA VAL A 508 -2.93 20.96 -2.26
C VAL A 508 -2.74 19.53 -1.78
N ALA A 509 -3.70 18.63 -1.99
CA ALA A 509 -3.57 17.23 -1.59
C ALA A 509 -2.33 16.58 -2.23
N LYS A 510 -2.11 16.77 -3.53
CA LYS A 510 -0.92 16.30 -4.26
C LYS A 510 0.37 16.88 -3.66
N ALA A 511 0.42 18.19 -3.39
CA ALA A 511 1.60 18.86 -2.83
C ALA A 511 1.89 18.44 -1.37
N LEU A 512 0.87 18.02 -0.61
CA LEU A 512 1.02 17.40 0.71
C LEU A 512 1.51 15.94 0.65
N GLY A 513 1.63 15.36 -0.56
CA GLY A 513 1.98 13.95 -0.76
C GLY A 513 0.82 13.00 -0.45
N LYS A 514 -0.42 13.46 -0.63
CA LYS A 514 -1.66 12.69 -0.48
C LYS A 514 -2.22 12.30 -1.84
N THR A 515 -3.03 11.24 -1.84
CA THR A 515 -3.85 10.85 -2.98
C THR A 515 -5.26 11.38 -2.74
N ALA A 516 -5.74 12.19 -3.68
CA ALA A 516 -7.09 12.74 -3.62
C ALA A 516 -8.07 11.89 -4.43
N VAL A 517 -9.26 11.65 -3.86
CA VAL A 517 -10.42 11.09 -4.57
C VAL A 517 -11.51 12.15 -4.58
N GLY A 518 -12.05 12.44 -5.77
CA GLY A 518 -13.17 13.35 -5.93
C GLY A 518 -14.48 12.68 -5.52
N VAL A 519 -15.23 13.31 -4.62
CA VAL A 519 -16.48 12.78 -4.07
C VAL A 519 -17.56 13.85 -4.12
N ALA A 520 -18.81 13.47 -4.41
CA ALA A 520 -19.94 14.38 -4.30
C ALA A 520 -20.35 14.58 -2.83
N ASP A 521 -20.88 15.76 -2.49
CA ASP A 521 -21.39 16.02 -1.14
C ASP A 521 -22.62 15.13 -0.83
N ARG A 522 -22.35 14.01 -0.16
CA ARG A 522 -23.32 12.98 0.24
C ARG A 522 -22.96 12.48 1.64
N PRO A 523 -23.95 12.03 2.45
CA PRO A 523 -23.72 11.62 3.84
C PRO A 523 -22.60 10.60 3.98
N GLY A 524 -21.61 10.89 4.82
CA GLY A 524 -20.46 10.02 5.10
C GLY A 524 -19.48 9.78 3.93
N PHE A 525 -19.61 10.52 2.83
CA PHE A 525 -18.73 10.42 1.65
C PHE A 525 -18.58 8.99 1.13
N VAL A 526 -17.36 8.48 0.95
CA VAL A 526 -17.12 7.08 0.56
C VAL A 526 -16.72 6.24 1.75
N VAL A 527 -15.62 6.60 2.42
CA VAL A 527 -15.00 5.72 3.40
C VAL A 527 -15.88 5.54 4.63
N ASN A 528 -16.40 6.62 5.22
CA ASN A 528 -17.21 6.52 6.43
C ASN A 528 -18.56 5.86 6.14
N ARG A 529 -19.19 6.17 4.99
CA ARG A 529 -20.45 5.56 4.55
C ARG A 529 -20.36 4.03 4.46
N LEU A 530 -19.28 3.49 3.89
CA LEU A 530 -19.06 2.04 3.77
C LEU A 530 -18.56 1.41 5.07
N LEU A 531 -17.63 2.07 5.77
CA LEU A 531 -17.06 1.55 7.01
C LEU A 531 -18.12 1.42 8.11
N LEU A 532 -18.98 2.42 8.26
CA LEU A 532 -20.07 2.37 9.23
C LEU A 532 -21.18 1.42 8.81
N ARG A 533 -21.42 1.22 7.50
CA ARG A 533 -22.31 0.14 7.04
C ARG A 533 -21.81 -1.22 7.51
N MET A 534 -20.53 -1.51 7.29
CA MET A 534 -19.90 -2.76 7.75
C MET A 534 -20.02 -2.94 9.27
N LEU A 535 -19.67 -1.92 10.05
CA LEU A 535 -19.70 -2.00 11.51
C LEU A 535 -21.14 -2.10 12.06
N ALA A 536 -22.10 -1.42 11.43
CA ALA A 536 -23.50 -1.46 11.82
C ALA A 536 -24.12 -2.84 11.59
N GLU A 537 -23.79 -3.53 10.48
CA GLU A 537 -24.25 -4.91 10.24
C GLU A 537 -23.68 -5.89 11.27
N VAL A 538 -22.41 -5.74 11.67
CA VAL A 538 -21.81 -6.54 12.76
C VAL A 538 -22.53 -6.27 14.09
N ALA A 539 -22.78 -5.00 14.42
CA ALA A 539 -23.49 -4.63 15.62
C ALA A 539 -24.93 -5.17 15.62
N ALA A 540 -25.65 -5.05 14.50
CA ALA A 540 -27.00 -5.56 14.34
C ALA A 540 -27.08 -7.08 14.52
N ALA A 541 -26.08 -7.84 14.04
CA ALA A 541 -26.02 -9.27 14.29
C ALA A 541 -25.91 -9.59 15.79
N VAL A 542 -25.12 -8.81 16.54
CA VAL A 542 -25.00 -8.96 18.00
C VAL A 542 -26.29 -8.58 18.72
N GLU A 543 -26.92 -7.47 18.35
CA GLU A 543 -28.25 -7.08 18.86
C GLU A 543 -29.31 -8.14 18.54
N GLY A 544 -29.14 -8.87 17.43
CA GLY A 544 -29.97 -10.02 17.05
C GLY A 544 -29.71 -11.31 17.85
N GLY A 545 -28.75 -11.31 18.78
CA GLY A 545 -28.41 -12.45 19.64
C GLY A 545 -27.17 -13.23 19.23
N THR A 546 -26.40 -12.76 18.24
CA THR A 546 -25.11 -13.36 17.88
C THR A 546 -24.09 -13.08 19.00
N PRO A 547 -23.33 -14.09 19.48
CA PRO A 547 -22.28 -13.83 20.47
C PRO A 547 -21.23 -12.84 19.96
N VAL A 548 -20.81 -11.89 20.80
CA VAL A 548 -19.78 -10.89 20.46
C VAL A 548 -18.49 -11.53 19.97
N THR A 549 -18.09 -12.66 20.55
CA THR A 549 -16.89 -13.41 20.17
C THR A 549 -16.99 -14.07 18.79
N VAL A 550 -18.20 -14.37 18.32
CA VAL A 550 -18.45 -14.89 16.96
C VAL A 550 -18.43 -13.73 15.97
N ALA A 551 -19.11 -12.63 16.29
CA ALA A 551 -19.17 -11.44 15.45
C ALA A 551 -17.78 -10.78 15.25
N ASP A 552 -16.93 -10.78 16.28
CA ASP A 552 -15.56 -10.24 16.23
C ASP A 552 -14.69 -10.93 15.18
N VAL A 553 -14.87 -12.23 15.00
CA VAL A 553 -14.01 -13.04 14.13
C VAL A 553 -14.64 -13.35 12.78
N ALA A 554 -15.92 -12.98 12.58
CA ALA A 554 -16.67 -13.26 11.36
C ALA A 554 -16.04 -12.68 10.10
N LEU A 555 -15.36 -11.53 10.21
CA LEU A 555 -14.74 -10.84 9.09
C LEU A 555 -13.29 -11.26 8.80
N ARG A 556 -12.73 -12.23 9.55
CA ARG A 556 -11.36 -12.74 9.32
C ARG A 556 -11.08 -13.20 7.88
N PRO A 557 -12.02 -13.82 7.14
CA PRO A 557 -11.78 -14.20 5.74
C PRO A 557 -11.45 -13.03 4.81
N LEU A 558 -11.81 -11.79 5.18
CA LEU A 558 -11.45 -10.59 4.42
C LEU A 558 -9.99 -10.17 4.66
N GLY A 559 -9.33 -10.67 5.71
CA GLY A 559 -7.96 -10.29 6.04
C GLY A 559 -7.79 -8.81 6.40
N LEU A 560 -8.82 -8.21 7.01
CA LEU A 560 -8.79 -6.81 7.46
C LEU A 560 -7.64 -6.60 8.47
N PRO A 561 -7.04 -5.39 8.55
CA PRO A 561 -5.95 -5.10 9.48
C PRO A 561 -6.31 -5.27 10.96
N MET A 562 -7.60 -5.14 11.29
CA MET A 562 -8.18 -5.28 12.62
C MET A 562 -9.60 -5.83 12.50
N GLY A 563 -10.06 -6.56 13.51
CA GLY A 563 -11.44 -6.95 13.73
C GLY A 563 -12.37 -5.76 13.99
N PRO A 564 -13.69 -5.96 13.83
CA PRO A 564 -14.68 -4.89 13.87
C PRO A 564 -14.73 -4.17 15.22
N PHE A 565 -14.55 -4.90 16.33
CA PHE A 565 -14.60 -4.33 17.67
C PHE A 565 -13.33 -3.57 18.06
N ALA A 566 -12.16 -4.01 17.62
CA ALA A 566 -10.94 -3.23 17.79
C ALA A 566 -10.97 -1.96 16.92
N LEU A 567 -11.51 -2.06 15.70
CA LEU A 567 -11.65 -0.93 14.80
C LEU A 567 -12.58 0.14 15.38
N ILE A 568 -13.75 -0.22 15.88
CA ILE A 568 -14.66 0.77 16.49
C ILE A 568 -14.06 1.39 17.76
N GLN A 569 -13.26 0.64 18.54
CA GLN A 569 -12.53 1.20 19.68
C GLN A 569 -11.44 2.18 19.24
N LEU A 570 -10.70 1.90 18.16
CA LEU A 570 -9.68 2.79 17.62
C LEU A 570 -10.28 4.10 17.11
N VAL A 571 -11.42 4.03 16.42
CA VAL A 571 -12.18 5.21 15.99
C VAL A 571 -12.73 5.98 17.21
N GLY A 572 -13.15 5.24 18.23
CA GLY A 572 -13.82 5.74 19.42
C GLY A 572 -15.34 5.60 19.28
N LEU A 573 -15.97 4.89 20.22
CA LEU A 573 -17.40 4.61 20.20
C LEU A 573 -18.28 5.86 20.08
N PRO A 574 -18.03 6.97 20.82
CA PRO A 574 -18.85 8.17 20.69
C PRO A 574 -18.80 8.78 19.28
N VAL A 575 -17.63 8.76 18.64
CA VAL A 575 -17.45 9.29 17.27
C VAL A 575 -18.16 8.39 16.26
N ALA A 576 -17.99 7.08 16.37
CA ALA A 576 -18.65 6.10 15.51
C ALA A 576 -20.17 6.20 15.60
N LEU A 577 -20.73 6.28 16.82
CA LEU A 577 -22.18 6.42 17.05
C LEU A 577 -22.73 7.75 16.54
N HIS A 578 -21.98 8.84 16.66
CA HIS A 578 -22.40 10.15 16.14
C HIS A 578 -22.52 10.13 14.61
N VAL A 579 -21.52 9.55 13.92
CA VAL A 579 -21.54 9.41 12.46
C VAL A 579 -22.62 8.42 12.02
N LEU A 580 -22.77 7.30 12.73
CA LEU A 580 -23.84 6.32 12.48
C LEU A 580 -25.23 6.93 12.62
N GLY A 581 -25.45 7.75 13.65
CA GLY A 581 -26.71 8.49 13.84
C GLY A 581 -26.99 9.44 12.68
N SER A 582 -25.99 10.19 12.23
CA SER A 582 -26.13 11.08 11.06
C SER A 582 -26.48 10.30 9.79
N LEU A 583 -25.82 9.16 9.55
CA LEU A 583 -26.12 8.27 8.42
C LEU A 583 -27.51 7.66 8.53
N HIS A 584 -27.96 7.29 9.73
CA HIS A 584 -29.31 6.78 9.95
C HIS A 584 -30.38 7.85 9.69
N GLU A 585 -30.16 9.09 10.15
CA GLU A 585 -31.07 10.21 9.89
C GLU A 585 -31.20 10.51 8.38
N ASP A 586 -30.09 10.49 7.64
CA ASP A 586 -30.07 10.84 6.22
C ASP A 586 -30.43 9.68 5.28
N LEU A 587 -30.04 8.44 5.62
CA LEU A 587 -30.12 7.26 4.74
C LEU A 587 -31.06 6.16 5.25
N GLY A 588 -31.58 6.29 6.48
CA GLY A 588 -32.64 5.46 7.06
C GLY A 588 -32.18 4.13 7.66
N ASP A 589 -33.13 3.20 7.77
CA ASP A 589 -33.01 1.93 8.53
C ASP A 589 -31.89 1.00 8.07
N ARG A 590 -31.34 1.18 6.86
CA ARG A 590 -30.19 0.41 6.37
C ARG A 590 -28.89 0.70 7.13
N TYR A 591 -28.88 1.74 7.95
CA TYR A 591 -27.86 2.01 8.97
C TYR A 591 -28.47 1.76 10.35
N PRO A 592 -28.52 0.51 10.83
CA PRO A 592 -29.16 0.18 12.10
C PRO A 592 -28.41 0.80 13.28
N LEU A 593 -29.17 1.38 14.22
CA LEU A 593 -28.63 1.86 15.49
C LEU A 593 -28.47 0.70 16.49
N SER A 594 -27.50 0.81 17.40
CA SER A 594 -27.21 -0.21 18.41
C SER A 594 -27.34 0.36 19.82
N PRO A 595 -28.40 -0.01 20.57
CA PRO A 595 -28.55 0.33 21.99
C PRO A 595 -27.40 -0.18 22.86
N GLY A 596 -26.83 -1.36 22.54
CA GLY A 596 -25.71 -1.94 23.26
C GLY A 596 -24.43 -1.13 23.09
N LEU A 597 -24.09 -0.72 21.85
CA LEU A 597 -22.94 0.17 21.61
C LEU A 597 -23.11 1.54 22.28
N ASP A 598 -24.32 2.11 22.24
CA ASP A 598 -24.63 3.36 22.96
C ASP A 598 -24.42 3.21 24.47
N ARG A 599 -24.85 2.08 25.05
CA ARG A 599 -24.61 1.77 26.46
C ARG A 599 -23.12 1.65 26.79
N LEU A 600 -22.34 0.94 25.96
CA LEU A 600 -20.88 0.83 26.13
C LEU A 600 -20.19 2.20 26.09
N ALA A 601 -20.61 3.06 25.16
CA ALA A 601 -20.09 4.42 25.04
C ALA A 601 -20.38 5.26 26.28
N ARG A 602 -21.62 5.21 26.80
CA ARG A 602 -22.04 5.92 28.03
C ARG A 602 -21.31 5.40 29.28
N GLU A 603 -21.08 4.09 29.36
CA GLU A 603 -20.35 3.46 30.47
C GLU A 603 -18.82 3.65 30.36
N GLY A 604 -18.30 4.16 29.24
CA GLY A 604 -16.86 4.32 29.01
C GLY A 604 -16.11 2.98 28.98
N ARG A 605 -16.80 1.90 28.64
CA ARG A 605 -16.23 0.55 28.64
C ARG A 605 -15.35 0.33 27.42
N ARG A 606 -14.23 -0.35 27.63
CA ARG A 606 -13.40 -0.86 26.53
C ARG A 606 -14.04 -2.11 25.94
N VAL A 607 -13.88 -2.24 24.64
CA VAL A 607 -14.39 -3.32 23.80
C VAL A 607 -13.31 -4.37 23.54
N VAL A 608 -12.06 -3.92 23.40
CA VAL A 608 -10.88 -4.78 23.31
C VAL A 608 -9.81 -4.36 24.33
N PRO A 609 -8.99 -5.29 24.85
CA PRO A 609 -7.83 -4.95 25.67
C PRO A 609 -6.80 -4.06 24.95
N GLU A 610 -5.96 -3.37 25.72
CA GLU A 610 -4.83 -2.62 25.17
C GLU A 610 -3.89 -3.56 24.39
N PRO A 611 -3.46 -3.19 23.16
CA PRO A 611 -2.45 -3.95 22.43
C PRO A 611 -1.17 -4.12 23.25
N ASP A 612 -0.56 -5.30 23.20
CA ASP A 612 0.65 -5.63 23.97
C ASP A 612 1.94 -5.14 23.28
N GLY A 613 1.80 -4.44 22.14
CA GLY A 613 2.88 -3.95 21.31
C GLY A 613 3.59 -5.02 20.48
N ARG A 614 3.14 -6.28 20.51
CA ARG A 614 3.76 -7.41 19.78
C ARG A 614 3.10 -7.73 18.44
N GLY A 615 2.13 -6.91 18.03
CA GLY A 615 1.51 -6.96 16.70
C GLY A 615 0.42 -8.02 16.54
N ALA A 616 0.03 -8.71 17.62
CA ALA A 616 -1.19 -9.51 17.66
C ALA A 616 -2.35 -8.62 18.12
N GLU A 617 -3.46 -8.69 17.41
CA GLU A 617 -4.71 -8.08 17.84
C GLU A 617 -5.29 -8.87 19.02
N HIS A 618 -5.76 -8.18 20.05
CA HIS A 618 -6.53 -8.81 21.12
C HIS A 618 -7.97 -9.01 20.66
N GLY A 619 -8.52 -10.20 20.91
CA GLY A 619 -9.94 -10.45 20.69
C GLY A 619 -10.82 -9.57 21.57
N VAL A 620 -12.08 -9.44 21.17
CA VAL A 620 -13.13 -8.77 21.94
C VAL A 620 -13.19 -9.28 23.38
N ASP A 621 -13.41 -8.36 24.33
CA ASP A 621 -13.70 -8.72 25.72
C ASP A 621 -15.08 -9.40 25.79
N PRO A 622 -15.17 -10.70 26.12
CA PRO A 622 -16.46 -11.40 26.17
C PRO A 622 -17.43 -10.80 27.18
N ALA A 623 -16.93 -10.05 28.18
CA ALA A 623 -17.77 -9.42 29.19
C ALA A 623 -18.70 -8.37 28.60
N ILE A 624 -18.41 -7.78 27.43
CA ILE A 624 -19.31 -6.81 26.79
C ILE A 624 -20.62 -7.42 26.29
N GLN A 625 -20.74 -8.75 26.25
CA GLN A 625 -21.98 -9.42 25.89
C GLN A 625 -23.16 -8.98 26.79
N ASP A 626 -22.88 -8.62 28.04
CA ASP A 626 -23.89 -8.19 29.02
C ASP A 626 -24.69 -6.94 28.60
N VAL A 627 -24.13 -6.07 27.76
CA VAL A 627 -24.83 -4.90 27.25
C VAL A 627 -25.81 -5.22 26.11
N PHE A 628 -25.60 -6.35 25.43
CA PHE A 628 -26.40 -6.82 24.29
C PHE A 628 -27.44 -7.88 24.70
N GLY A 629 -27.36 -8.41 25.92
CA GLY A 629 -28.26 -9.45 26.43
C GLY A 629 -27.76 -10.87 26.19
N GLU A 630 -28.59 -11.85 26.54
CA GLU A 630 -28.24 -13.28 26.40
C GLU A 630 -28.21 -13.68 24.91
N PRO A 631 -27.09 -14.24 24.42
CA PRO A 631 -27.01 -14.71 23.04
C PRO A 631 -27.82 -15.99 22.85
N GLY A 632 -28.43 -16.16 21.68
CA GLY A 632 -29.18 -17.36 21.35
C GLY A 632 -30.25 -17.19 20.27
N PRO A 633 -30.83 -18.30 19.79
CA PRO A 633 -31.93 -18.26 18.83
C PRO A 633 -33.16 -17.50 19.36
N PRO A 634 -34.02 -16.95 18.48
CA PRO A 634 -34.12 -17.26 17.05
C PRO A 634 -33.32 -16.36 16.08
N GLY A 635 -32.63 -15.32 16.57
CA GLY A 635 -31.95 -14.32 15.71
C GLY A 635 -30.42 -14.46 15.59
N ALA A 636 -29.78 -15.31 16.40
CA ALA A 636 -28.34 -15.48 16.38
C ALA A 636 -27.83 -16.05 15.04
N LEU A 637 -26.89 -15.35 14.43
CA LEU A 637 -26.17 -15.79 13.24
C LEU A 637 -24.89 -16.55 13.64
N ASP A 638 -24.43 -17.45 12.77
CA ASP A 638 -23.06 -17.94 12.84
C ASP A 638 -22.10 -16.96 12.13
N GLY A 639 -20.78 -17.23 12.19
CA GLY A 639 -19.79 -16.34 11.58
C GLY A 639 -19.97 -16.18 10.07
N ALA A 640 -20.47 -17.21 9.37
CA ALA A 640 -20.76 -17.13 7.94
C ALA A 640 -21.99 -16.25 7.66
N GLY A 641 -23.03 -16.34 8.50
CA GLY A 641 -24.21 -15.48 8.42
C GLY A 641 -23.89 -14.00 8.68
N VAL A 642 -23.03 -13.71 9.67
CA VAL A 642 -22.57 -12.32 9.91
C VAL A 642 -21.79 -11.79 8.71
N LEU A 643 -20.88 -12.59 8.15
CA LEU A 643 -20.14 -12.21 6.94
C LEU A 643 -21.08 -11.98 5.74
N ASP A 644 -22.09 -12.83 5.55
CA ASP A 644 -23.08 -12.69 4.48
C ASP A 644 -23.89 -11.38 4.61
N ALA A 645 -24.35 -11.06 5.82
CA ALA A 645 -25.08 -9.82 6.09
C ALA A 645 -24.21 -8.58 5.77
N VAL A 646 -22.97 -8.57 6.24
CA VAL A 646 -22.00 -7.48 5.98
C VAL A 646 -21.74 -7.30 4.49
N LEU A 647 -21.46 -8.39 3.77
CA LEU A 647 -21.14 -8.31 2.34
C LEU A 647 -22.38 -7.95 1.50
N ALA A 648 -23.57 -8.43 1.87
CA ALA A 648 -24.81 -8.03 1.22
C ALA A 648 -25.09 -6.53 1.43
N GLY A 649 -24.96 -6.04 2.66
CA GLY A 649 -25.16 -4.62 2.99
C GLY A 649 -24.13 -3.70 2.32
N LEU A 650 -22.86 -4.09 2.29
CA LEU A 650 -21.83 -3.37 1.54
C LEU A 650 -22.12 -3.35 0.04
N THR A 651 -22.63 -4.45 -0.52
CA THR A 651 -22.97 -4.53 -1.94
C THR A 651 -24.13 -3.61 -2.30
N GLU A 652 -25.20 -3.63 -1.50
CA GLU A 652 -26.32 -2.71 -1.64
C GLU A 652 -25.83 -1.26 -1.61
N GLU A 653 -25.03 -0.90 -0.60
CA GLU A 653 -24.56 0.48 -0.42
C GLU A 653 -23.64 0.94 -1.55
N VAL A 654 -22.74 0.09 -2.04
CA VAL A 654 -21.92 0.39 -3.21
C VAL A 654 -22.79 0.64 -4.45
N GLY A 655 -23.84 -0.15 -4.67
CA GLY A 655 -24.79 0.06 -5.77
C GLY A 655 -25.46 1.43 -5.68
N LEU A 656 -25.99 1.77 -4.50
CA LEU A 656 -26.62 3.07 -4.24
C LEU A 656 -25.65 4.23 -4.44
N MET A 657 -24.42 4.12 -3.94
CA MET A 657 -23.41 5.17 -4.08
C MET A 657 -23.05 5.45 -5.55
N LEU A 658 -23.01 4.41 -6.39
CA LEU A 658 -22.77 4.56 -7.83
C LEU A 658 -23.98 5.19 -8.53
N ASP A 659 -25.19 4.77 -8.19
CA ASP A 659 -26.43 5.31 -8.79
C ASP A 659 -26.68 6.77 -8.35
N GLU A 660 -26.30 7.13 -7.13
CA GLU A 660 -26.36 8.51 -6.60
C GLU A 660 -25.26 9.43 -7.13
N GLY A 661 -24.25 8.88 -7.81
CA GLY A 661 -23.09 9.60 -8.31
C GLY A 661 -22.16 10.11 -7.19
N VAL A 662 -22.04 9.39 -6.07
CA VAL A 662 -21.09 9.72 -4.99
C VAL A 662 -19.66 9.79 -5.54
N VAL A 663 -19.33 8.87 -6.44
CA VAL A 663 -18.10 8.87 -7.24
C VAL A 663 -18.41 8.49 -8.69
N GLY A 664 -17.48 8.77 -9.60
CA GLY A 664 -17.67 8.50 -11.03
C GLY A 664 -17.58 7.03 -11.46
N SER A 665 -16.99 6.15 -10.64
CA SER A 665 -16.77 4.74 -10.98
C SER A 665 -16.43 3.89 -9.75
N ALA A 666 -16.67 2.56 -9.85
CA ALA A 666 -16.39 1.59 -8.81
C ALA A 666 -14.90 1.57 -8.37
N ASP A 667 -13.98 1.82 -9.29
CA ASP A 667 -12.54 1.87 -8.96
C ASP A 667 -12.18 3.05 -8.04
N GLN A 668 -12.98 4.12 -7.99
CA GLN A 668 -12.78 5.20 -7.02
C GLN A 668 -13.21 4.78 -5.61
N ILE A 669 -14.24 3.93 -5.49
CA ILE A 669 -14.61 3.32 -4.19
C ILE A 669 -13.46 2.44 -3.71
N ASP A 670 -12.92 1.60 -4.58
CA ASP A 670 -11.79 0.73 -4.24
C ASP A 670 -10.57 1.54 -3.80
N LEU A 671 -10.22 2.59 -4.55
CA LEU A 671 -9.09 3.46 -4.23
C LEU A 671 -9.26 4.12 -2.86
N ALA A 672 -10.46 4.65 -2.58
CA ALA A 672 -10.79 5.25 -1.30
C ALA A 672 -10.74 4.23 -0.15
N MET A 673 -11.33 3.05 -0.32
CA MET A 673 -11.33 2.02 0.72
C MET A 673 -9.92 1.48 1.01
N ILE A 674 -9.10 1.28 -0.01
CA ILE A 674 -7.70 0.84 0.17
C ILE A 674 -6.89 1.90 0.92
N LEU A 675 -6.99 3.17 0.51
CA LEU A 675 -6.16 4.24 1.04
C LEU A 675 -6.68 4.88 2.33
N GLY A 676 -8.00 4.83 2.57
CA GLY A 676 -8.67 5.46 3.70
C GLY A 676 -9.08 4.50 4.81
N ALA A 677 -9.51 3.28 4.47
CA ALA A 677 -9.90 2.24 5.44
C ALA A 677 -8.87 1.11 5.58
N GLY A 678 -7.76 1.16 4.83
CA GLY A 678 -6.75 0.10 4.84
C GLY A 678 -7.28 -1.23 4.27
N TRP A 679 -8.24 -1.16 3.33
CA TRP A 679 -8.80 -2.35 2.72
C TRP A 679 -7.71 -3.22 2.08
N PRO A 680 -7.70 -4.54 2.29
CA PRO A 680 -6.55 -5.35 1.91
C PRO A 680 -6.30 -5.41 0.40
N LEU A 681 -5.05 -5.13 -0.01
CA LEU A 681 -4.66 -5.10 -1.42
C LEU A 681 -4.88 -6.43 -2.14
N HIS A 682 -4.67 -7.56 -1.45
CA HIS A 682 -4.89 -8.90 -1.99
C HIS A 682 -6.35 -9.15 -2.38
N LEU A 683 -7.28 -8.29 -1.90
CA LEU A 683 -8.66 -8.32 -2.32
C LEU A 683 -8.96 -7.41 -3.52
N GLY A 684 -8.01 -6.59 -3.98
CA GLY A 684 -8.18 -5.65 -5.08
C GLY A 684 -8.92 -4.37 -4.72
N GLY A 685 -9.61 -4.35 -3.59
CA GLY A 685 -10.61 -3.34 -3.25
C GLY A 685 -11.86 -4.03 -2.73
N LEU A 686 -12.90 -3.24 -2.47
CA LEU A 686 -14.19 -3.78 -2.05
C LEU A 686 -14.91 -4.41 -3.25
N THR A 687 -15.01 -3.69 -4.36
CA THR A 687 -15.83 -4.10 -5.50
C THR A 687 -15.31 -5.35 -6.23
N PRO A 688 -13.98 -5.57 -6.41
CA PRO A 688 -13.48 -6.83 -6.95
C PRO A 688 -13.84 -8.03 -6.09
N TYR A 689 -13.84 -7.87 -4.75
CA TYR A 689 -14.20 -8.96 -3.85
C TYR A 689 -15.68 -9.30 -3.97
N LEU A 690 -16.55 -8.30 -3.98
CA LEU A 690 -17.99 -8.49 -4.13
C LEU A 690 -18.35 -9.16 -5.47
N ASP A 691 -17.65 -8.81 -6.55
CA ASP A 691 -17.81 -9.45 -7.86
C ASP A 691 -17.40 -10.93 -7.86
N ARG A 692 -16.20 -11.26 -7.35
CA ARG A 692 -15.69 -12.65 -7.38
C ARG A 692 -16.37 -13.58 -6.37
N SER A 693 -16.88 -13.01 -5.28
CA SER A 693 -17.67 -13.75 -4.28
C SER A 693 -19.15 -13.89 -4.68
N GLY A 694 -19.57 -13.29 -5.80
CA GLY A 694 -20.92 -13.42 -6.37
C GLY A 694 -21.97 -12.52 -5.74
N TYR A 695 -21.59 -11.62 -4.83
CA TYR A 695 -22.53 -10.74 -4.14
C TYR A 695 -23.09 -9.66 -5.06
N SER A 696 -22.28 -9.08 -5.95
CA SER A 696 -22.78 -8.06 -6.88
C SER A 696 -23.88 -8.59 -7.79
N GLN A 697 -23.73 -9.79 -8.36
CA GLN A 697 -24.77 -10.42 -9.15
C GLN A 697 -25.98 -10.81 -8.30
N ARG A 698 -25.76 -11.34 -7.09
CA ARG A 698 -26.84 -11.76 -6.19
C ARG A 698 -27.72 -10.59 -5.73
N VAL A 699 -27.10 -9.46 -5.37
CA VAL A 699 -27.77 -8.31 -4.74
C VAL A 699 -28.17 -7.25 -5.76
N LEU A 700 -27.31 -6.93 -6.73
CA LEU A 700 -27.54 -5.86 -7.71
C LEU A 700 -28.04 -6.39 -9.07
N GLY A 701 -28.00 -7.70 -9.30
CA GLY A 701 -28.31 -8.30 -10.60
C GLY A 701 -27.28 -8.01 -11.69
N ARG A 702 -26.14 -7.38 -11.35
CA ARG A 702 -25.07 -7.00 -12.27
C ARG A 702 -23.71 -7.01 -11.59
N ARG A 703 -22.64 -7.16 -12.37
CA ARG A 703 -21.27 -6.92 -11.89
C ARG A 703 -21.00 -5.42 -11.71
N LEU A 704 -20.12 -5.11 -10.77
CA LEU A 704 -19.61 -3.76 -10.54
C LEU A 704 -18.45 -3.43 -11.50
N LEU A 705 -17.64 -4.43 -11.84
CA LEU A 705 -16.53 -4.33 -12.78
C LEU A 705 -16.78 -5.21 -14.02
N ALA A 706 -16.13 -4.85 -15.13
CA ALA A 706 -16.17 -5.68 -16.33
C ALA A 706 -15.53 -7.06 -16.05
N PRO A 707 -16.02 -8.15 -16.68
CA PRO A 707 -15.40 -9.47 -16.55
C PRO A 707 -13.91 -9.45 -16.89
N GLY A 708 -13.07 -10.08 -16.05
CA GLY A 708 -11.61 -10.13 -16.23
C GLY A 708 -10.87 -8.92 -15.65
N VAL A 709 -11.58 -7.99 -14.98
CA VAL A 709 -10.96 -6.90 -14.21
C VAL A 709 -10.83 -7.37 -12.77
N ALA A 710 -9.57 -7.53 -12.31
CA ALA A 710 -9.22 -7.94 -10.95
C ALA A 710 -9.59 -9.40 -10.58
N ASP A 711 -10.07 -10.18 -11.53
CA ASP A 711 -10.27 -11.63 -11.47
C ASP A 711 -9.67 -12.32 -12.71
N VAL A 712 -9.35 -13.62 -12.60
CA VAL A 712 -8.94 -14.41 -13.77
C VAL A 712 -10.16 -14.61 -14.67
N PRO A 713 -10.11 -14.30 -15.97
CA PRO A 713 -11.20 -14.61 -16.89
C PRO A 713 -11.47 -16.13 -16.87
N ARG A 714 -12.66 -16.53 -16.45
CA ARG A 714 -13.11 -17.94 -16.41
C ARG A 714 -14.07 -18.24 -17.54
#